data_AF-A0A853DVH7-F1
#
_entry.id   AF-A0A853DVH7-F1
#
_cell.length_a   1.000
_cell.length_b   1.000
_cell.length_c   1.000
_cell.angle_alpha   90.00
_cell.angle_beta   90.00
_cell.angle_gamma   90.00
#
_symmetry.space_group_name_H-M   'P 1'
#
loop_
_entity.id
_entity.type
_entity.pdbx_description
1 polymer ?
#
loop_
_entity_poly.entity_id
_entity_poly.type
_entity_poly.pdbx_seq_one_letter_code
_entity_poly.pdbx_strand_id
1 'polypeptide(L)'
;MHSSARRTSVRALVAVASVALGAGIMGGPPAAGATTPTPTPTATATPTATPTATPTATPTATPTPTPTPTPTPTQSPAPVPPAAGTTYYVDNSKGSHCSDSGAGTRRAAPWCTLAPAAAKTLGPGESLLLAKGGSWAQQLTIRMAGSAARPATIGSYGTGAAPRILGNATGTGVLLTDPDHAVVTGLDIGAKNAAGTGVLEYGLLVDYTTVGHEDLTISDLTVHDSTVVGIDVHSTGAVTISQTALDGLTLRGISTTHNAHGIVVAQDGDIIDIPTPVTPGNAGEKVFRNVLVDGIRQTKDDADQPSPADVPAQIGIGCPDSLALINATDVVVRDSILDGSAGCRTTNGTAAVFLGRLQNVLIADNMFVNTPNTQNPDMVAIDHEALTSDVTIAGNYFADNYGGAIEYLAIHGDDDFSLGNAALSNVFLDNGASNAIPYPGDGAIAQIGDGPTVTGRVADNLASEPNGLLNAHLSGSTAGFATSNNVLTDARADIFHAAAQYRAKASPWGYQRGSGATWSSLPYDSSTATYRQAGVSVGRFGVSPSASGAAAITWTAPRSGVVSVRAFPVAHSGTANVAVTVNGRVVTKGEADTAGANLTADELTVRAGDVIRFAVAAGGGAVSLAPAVAYTAQARSTDATGQWTFSVAGDAQGWTSNVPTTVRRGALSLKAAGGTTTLDSAPKLGLSAAASSALRLTYQNDTSATEGRIFFSTASGGAFSAKDSVAFAINPASDSGTAIGYQTVLVPLSGNRDWTGTIQRLRISLAGATGDIQVAAIELAKPAAPGWEFDTAAGWTENPHAECVSAGTPSAHPTIDVDNSAGAFDAAADINWISSRMQTFRVSTSRLAQIDLWAYKTGDPQGCLYVRVVKITDAATHRGTTLFTGAVPPSAVSESGGLVSFFPGLTGLDPRATYGLEILNPYSIPGAGDYGVGYSDDAAKPAAGFGEYSSTDNGGTWSGPEPARSLRFTTYTARTIAKQDPDAGFAPLAVTDGLAGSTGGWEPALRSPSLSIPAASTRYVHIRMSNPDDRQVAYLLFTTAADAAFDQPGHGWPVPEESGGKGVVFSLVPGPGFHDYTIDMSSVAGWKGTIRQLMIEPGFRWSYRTNGDLGTTWNGKVDDVRLDDGSVRAARR
;
A
#
# COMPACT_ATOMS: atom_id res chain seq x y z
N MET A 1 45.95 -20.99 28.80
CA MET A 1 44.94 -21.70 29.60
C MET A 1 44.04 -20.67 30.26
N HIS A 2 42.80 -20.50 29.80
CA HIS A 2 41.62 -20.04 30.56
C HIS A 2 40.37 -20.26 29.67
N SER A 3 39.50 -21.18 30.10
CA SER A 3 38.09 -21.37 29.70
C SER A 3 37.22 -20.73 30.81
N SER A 4 35.92 -20.44 30.71
CA SER A 4 34.85 -20.80 29.79
C SER A 4 33.68 -19.79 29.92
N ALA A 5 32.91 -19.65 28.83
CA ALA A 5 31.44 -19.53 28.77
C ALA A 5 30.69 -18.39 29.50
N ARG A 6 30.18 -17.45 28.69
CA ARG A 6 28.76 -17.04 28.62
C ARG A 6 28.57 -16.19 27.34
N ARG A 7 27.97 -16.78 26.31
CA ARG A 7 27.31 -16.08 25.20
C ARG A 7 25.85 -16.51 25.28
N THR A 8 24.98 -15.62 25.72
CA THR A 8 23.53 -15.74 25.57
C THR A 8 23.17 -15.23 24.18
N SER A 9 22.36 -16.04 23.52
CA SER A 9 22.03 -15.99 22.10
C SER A 9 21.05 -14.87 21.78
N VAL A 10 21.39 -14.04 20.80
CA VAL A 10 20.44 -13.22 20.03
C VAL A 10 19.80 -14.14 19.01
N ARG A 11 18.60 -14.66 19.31
CA ARG A 11 17.68 -15.35 18.38
C ARG A 11 16.27 -15.30 18.97
N ALA A 12 15.50 -14.29 18.60
CA ALA A 12 14.04 -14.28 18.57
C ALA A 12 13.61 -12.93 17.96
N LEU A 13 13.55 -12.85 16.63
CA LEU A 13 12.73 -11.89 15.89
C LEU A 13 12.61 -12.37 14.43
N VAL A 14 12.15 -13.60 14.25
CA VAL A 14 11.60 -14.14 12.98
C VAL A 14 10.66 -15.27 13.41
N ALA A 15 9.39 -14.95 13.63
CA ALA A 15 8.35 -15.95 13.84
C ALA A 15 6.96 -15.37 13.53
N VAL A 16 6.67 -15.16 12.25
CA VAL A 16 5.32 -15.36 11.72
C VAL A 16 5.46 -16.20 10.43
N ALA A 17 4.62 -17.25 10.35
CA ALA A 17 4.45 -18.22 9.26
C ALA A 17 5.58 -19.25 9.00
N SER A 18 5.59 -20.32 9.80
CA SER A 18 6.08 -21.64 9.36
C SER A 18 5.24 -22.73 10.01
N VAL A 19 4.09 -23.05 9.42
CA VAL A 19 3.40 -24.33 9.70
C VAL A 19 4.12 -25.41 8.90
N ALA A 20 4.76 -26.34 9.60
CA ALA A 20 5.46 -27.47 9.02
C ALA A 20 4.46 -28.55 8.56
N LEU A 21 4.44 -28.86 7.26
CA LEU A 21 3.88 -30.11 6.73
C LEU A 21 4.97 -30.83 5.93
N GLY A 22 5.41 -31.97 6.48
CA GLY A 22 6.47 -32.79 5.91
C GLY A 22 6.05 -33.47 4.60
N ALA A 23 6.91 -33.38 3.60
CA ALA A 23 6.82 -34.12 2.35
C ALA A 23 7.17 -35.61 2.53
N GLY A 24 6.32 -36.50 2.00
CA GLY A 24 6.59 -37.92 1.79
C GLY A 24 6.06 -38.34 0.43
N ILE A 25 6.96 -38.50 -0.54
CA ILE A 25 6.71 -38.91 -1.93
C ILE A 25 6.61 -40.45 -2.02
N MET A 26 5.71 -40.99 -2.86
CA MET A 26 5.98 -42.06 -3.87
C MET A 26 4.70 -42.57 -4.60
N GLY A 27 4.52 -42.12 -5.85
CA GLY A 27 4.31 -42.93 -7.08
C GLY A 27 3.05 -43.81 -7.31
N GLY A 28 2.30 -43.50 -8.40
CA GLY A 28 1.45 -44.46 -9.13
C GLY A 28 0.50 -43.81 -10.18
N PRO A 29 0.47 -44.22 -11.47
CA PRO A 29 -0.28 -43.55 -12.54
C PRO A 29 -1.65 -44.25 -12.85
N PRO A 30 -2.47 -43.80 -13.82
CA PRO A 30 -3.85 -43.33 -13.62
C PRO A 30 -4.94 -44.36 -13.97
N ALA A 31 -6.18 -44.17 -13.50
CA ALA A 31 -7.34 -44.88 -14.05
C ALA A 31 -8.65 -44.06 -14.04
N ALA A 32 -9.29 -44.13 -15.20
CA ALA A 32 -10.51 -43.50 -15.68
C ALA A 32 -11.77 -43.55 -14.78
N GLY A 33 -12.57 -42.49 -14.93
CA GLY A 33 -14.00 -42.59 -15.20
C GLY A 33 -14.94 -42.65 -13.99
N ALA A 34 -15.61 -41.52 -13.70
CA ALA A 34 -16.94 -41.55 -13.09
C ALA A 34 -17.69 -40.25 -13.38
N THR A 35 -18.96 -40.42 -13.74
CA THR A 35 -19.94 -39.45 -14.23
C THR A 35 -20.42 -38.46 -13.16
N THR A 36 -20.59 -37.20 -13.56
CA THR A 36 -21.24 -36.11 -12.82
C THR A 36 -22.70 -36.46 -12.44
N PRO A 37 -23.10 -36.41 -11.15
CA PRO A 37 -24.51 -36.44 -10.78
C PRO A 37 -25.12 -35.02 -10.83
N THR A 38 -26.28 -34.93 -11.48
CA THR A 38 -27.17 -33.76 -11.55
C THR A 38 -27.62 -33.27 -10.16
N PRO A 39 -27.63 -31.96 -9.87
CA PRO A 39 -28.12 -31.45 -8.60
C PRO A 39 -29.64 -31.68 -8.46
N THR A 40 -30.02 -32.28 -7.33
CA THR A 40 -31.42 -32.44 -6.90
C THR A 40 -31.86 -31.15 -6.18
N PRO A 41 -33.06 -30.60 -6.43
CA PRO A 41 -33.52 -29.38 -5.77
C PRO A 41 -33.71 -29.59 -4.25
N THR A 42 -32.97 -28.83 -3.45
CA THR A 42 -33.10 -28.82 -1.98
C THR A 42 -34.41 -28.15 -1.57
N ALA A 43 -35.16 -28.84 -0.70
CA ALA A 43 -36.46 -28.40 -0.21
C ALA A 43 -36.38 -27.10 0.62
N THR A 44 -37.36 -26.21 0.38
CA THR A 44 -37.60 -24.98 1.14
C THR A 44 -37.86 -25.28 2.61
N ALA A 45 -37.03 -24.73 3.50
CA ALA A 45 -37.27 -24.78 4.95
C ALA A 45 -38.55 -24.00 5.31
N THR A 46 -39.47 -24.68 5.98
CA THR A 46 -40.69 -24.10 6.56
C THR A 46 -40.33 -23.34 7.84
N PRO A 47 -40.87 -22.13 8.10
CA PRO A 47 -40.52 -21.34 9.28
C PRO A 47 -40.94 -22.03 10.58
N THR A 48 -39.98 -22.29 11.46
CA THR A 48 -40.20 -22.79 12.83
C THR A 48 -40.77 -21.69 13.70
N ALA A 49 -41.84 -22.00 14.45
CA ALA A 49 -42.55 -21.06 15.31
C ALA A 49 -41.68 -20.50 16.45
N THR A 50 -41.77 -19.18 16.65
CA THR A 50 -41.17 -18.43 17.76
C THR A 50 -41.68 -18.92 19.11
N PRO A 51 -40.82 -19.23 20.10
CA PRO A 51 -41.26 -19.59 21.44
C PRO A 51 -41.92 -18.38 22.13
N THR A 52 -43.13 -18.59 22.63
CA THR A 52 -43.90 -17.62 23.43
C THR A 52 -43.32 -17.55 24.84
N ALA A 53 -43.07 -16.33 25.34
CA ALA A 53 -42.59 -16.10 26.69
C ALA A 53 -43.60 -16.57 27.74
N THR A 54 -43.20 -17.50 28.59
CA THR A 54 -43.97 -17.94 29.78
C THR A 54 -43.85 -16.88 30.88
N PRO A 55 -44.96 -16.41 31.49
CA PRO A 55 -44.92 -15.39 32.53
C PRO A 55 -44.22 -15.88 33.80
N THR A 56 -43.23 -15.13 34.26
CA THR A 56 -42.50 -15.34 35.51
C THR A 56 -43.41 -15.05 36.70
N ALA A 57 -43.45 -15.97 37.67
CA ALA A 57 -44.24 -15.83 38.89
C ALA A 57 -43.80 -14.64 39.75
N THR A 58 -44.76 -13.84 40.20
CA THR A 58 -44.59 -12.75 41.17
C THR A 58 -44.18 -13.31 42.55
N PRO A 59 -43.13 -12.81 43.21
CA PRO A 59 -42.74 -13.28 44.53
C PRO A 59 -43.75 -12.84 45.60
N THR A 60 -44.21 -13.81 46.40
CA THR A 60 -45.07 -13.62 47.57
C THR A 60 -44.28 -12.99 48.72
N ALA A 61 -44.87 -12.01 49.40
CA ALA A 61 -44.29 -11.33 50.55
C ALA A 61 -44.07 -12.29 51.74
N THR A 62 -42.83 -12.47 52.14
CA THR A 62 -42.43 -13.17 53.37
C THR A 62 -42.63 -12.23 54.58
N PRO A 63 -43.25 -12.68 55.69
CA PRO A 63 -43.51 -11.84 56.86
C PRO A 63 -42.20 -11.37 57.53
N THR A 64 -42.20 -10.08 57.87
CA THR A 64 -41.12 -9.36 58.56
C THR A 64 -40.90 -9.92 59.98
N PRO A 65 -39.68 -10.36 60.35
CA PRO A 65 -39.36 -10.69 61.73
C PRO A 65 -39.30 -9.44 62.61
N THR A 66 -39.93 -9.54 63.79
CA THR A 66 -39.95 -8.54 64.86
C THR A 66 -38.53 -8.16 65.32
N PRO A 67 -38.21 -6.87 65.53
CA PRO A 67 -36.86 -6.43 65.91
C PRO A 67 -36.50 -6.89 67.32
N THR A 68 -35.41 -7.67 67.42
CA THR A 68 -34.66 -7.88 68.67
C THR A 68 -33.87 -6.61 69.00
N PRO A 69 -33.86 -6.13 70.26
CA PRO A 69 -33.15 -4.91 70.64
C PRO A 69 -31.66 -5.00 70.30
N THR A 70 -31.22 -4.11 69.41
CA THR A 70 -29.83 -3.94 68.99
C THR A 70 -29.00 -3.38 70.15
N PRO A 71 -27.84 -3.95 70.49
CA PRO A 71 -26.91 -3.35 71.45
C PRO A 71 -26.45 -1.97 70.94
N THR A 72 -26.39 -1.00 71.85
CA THR A 72 -25.93 0.36 71.62
C THR A 72 -24.62 0.37 70.82
N PRO A 73 -24.52 1.13 69.71
CA PRO A 73 -23.34 1.15 68.87
C PRO A 73 -22.17 1.74 69.65
N THR A 74 -21.16 0.92 69.92
CA THR A 74 -19.81 1.42 70.17
C THR A 74 -19.37 2.15 68.90
N GLN A 75 -18.93 3.40 69.03
CA GLN A 75 -18.43 4.18 67.90
C GLN A 75 -17.36 3.38 67.15
N SER A 76 -17.71 2.90 65.95
CA SER A 76 -16.73 2.39 64.99
C SER A 76 -15.79 3.55 64.68
N PRO A 77 -14.46 3.35 64.73
CA PRO A 77 -13.55 4.40 64.28
C PRO A 77 -13.94 4.80 62.86
N ALA A 78 -13.93 6.11 62.59
CA ALA A 78 -14.10 6.64 61.25
C ALA A 78 -13.18 5.86 60.28
N PRO A 79 -13.62 5.52 59.05
CA PRO A 79 -12.75 4.88 58.08
C PRO A 79 -11.49 5.73 57.98
N VAL A 80 -10.35 5.15 58.36
CA VAL A 80 -9.04 5.77 58.18
C VAL A 80 -8.98 6.09 56.68
N PRO A 81 -8.77 7.37 56.27
CA PRO A 81 -8.57 7.67 54.86
C PRO A 81 -7.49 6.72 54.35
N PRO A 82 -7.71 6.01 53.22
CA PRO A 82 -6.71 5.09 52.69
C PRO A 82 -5.38 5.83 52.65
N ALA A 83 -4.34 5.24 53.23
CA ALA A 83 -3.03 5.87 53.24
C ALA A 83 -2.66 6.22 51.80
N ALA A 84 -2.32 7.49 51.55
CA ALA A 84 -1.86 7.92 50.24
C ALA A 84 -0.66 7.05 49.84
N GLY A 85 -0.65 6.54 48.61
CA GLY A 85 0.43 5.68 48.13
C GLY A 85 1.75 6.44 48.13
N THR A 86 2.85 5.72 48.35
CA THR A 86 4.18 6.33 48.38
C THR A 86 4.54 6.88 47.00
N THR A 87 5.03 8.12 46.95
CA THR A 87 5.64 8.69 45.74
C THR A 87 7.15 8.68 45.86
N TYR A 88 7.82 8.04 44.91
CA TYR A 88 9.26 8.03 44.73
C TYR A 88 9.66 9.05 43.66
N TYR A 89 10.77 9.75 43.84
CA TYR A 89 11.23 10.82 42.98
C TYR A 89 12.63 10.52 42.46
N VAL A 90 12.86 10.76 41.16
CA VAL A 90 14.18 10.67 40.53
C VAL A 90 14.52 12.01 39.87
N ASP A 91 15.70 12.56 40.15
CA ASP A 91 16.15 13.85 39.62
C ASP A 91 17.68 13.97 39.65
N ASN A 92 18.30 13.98 38.48
CA ASN A 92 19.74 14.18 38.32
C ASN A 92 20.12 15.64 38.00
N SER A 93 19.18 16.58 38.10
CA SER A 93 19.45 17.99 37.85
C SER A 93 20.40 18.58 38.89
N LYS A 94 21.18 19.57 38.46
CA LYS A 94 22.10 20.27 39.36
C LYS A 94 21.30 20.99 40.46
N GLY A 95 21.54 20.60 41.71
CA GLY A 95 20.87 21.18 42.88
C GLY A 95 19.68 20.38 43.41
N SER A 96 19.38 19.21 42.84
CA SER A 96 18.31 18.31 43.33
C SER A 96 18.61 17.68 44.69
N HIS A 97 19.86 17.75 45.16
CA HIS A 97 20.35 17.06 46.36
C HIS A 97 20.07 15.54 46.35
N CYS A 98 20.07 14.96 45.14
CA CYS A 98 19.75 13.55 44.97
C CYS A 98 20.75 12.61 45.67
N SER A 99 20.27 11.42 46.05
CA SER A 99 21.09 10.35 46.62
C SER A 99 20.43 8.98 46.43
N ASP A 100 21.14 8.04 45.80
CA ASP A 100 20.65 6.67 45.54
C ASP A 100 20.63 5.78 46.79
N SER A 101 21.28 6.17 47.88
CA SER A 101 21.21 5.47 49.17
C SER A 101 20.03 5.93 50.04
N GLY A 102 19.34 7.00 49.63
CA GLY A 102 18.15 7.53 50.30
C GLY A 102 16.87 6.77 49.94
N ALA A 103 15.77 7.10 50.63
CA ALA A 103 14.47 6.48 50.38
C ALA A 103 13.81 6.94 49.06
N GLY A 104 14.22 8.07 48.49
CA GLY A 104 13.64 8.65 47.27
C GLY A 104 12.21 9.20 47.45
N THR A 105 11.64 9.19 48.66
CA THR A 105 10.23 9.53 48.91
C THR A 105 9.93 11.02 49.13
N ARG A 106 10.93 11.89 48.93
CA ARG A 106 10.80 13.35 49.11
C ARG A 106 11.37 14.06 47.89
N ARG A 107 10.64 15.04 47.36
CA ARG A 107 11.11 15.88 46.23
C ARG A 107 12.46 16.55 46.48
N ALA A 108 12.76 16.93 47.73
CA ALA A 108 14.02 17.57 48.11
C ALA A 108 15.17 16.57 48.39
N ALA A 109 14.90 15.26 48.30
CA ALA A 109 15.89 14.19 48.42
C ALA A 109 15.52 13.01 47.49
N PRO A 110 15.50 13.24 46.15
CA PRO A 110 15.18 12.23 45.16
C PRO A 110 16.35 11.25 44.96
N TRP A 111 16.14 10.16 44.23
CA TRP A 111 17.23 9.36 43.68
C TRP A 111 17.92 10.10 42.54
N CYS A 112 19.20 9.84 42.34
CA CYS A 112 19.97 10.38 41.21
C CYS A 112 19.80 9.52 39.96
N THR A 113 19.77 8.20 40.13
CA THR A 113 19.75 7.21 39.06
C THR A 113 18.47 6.38 39.08
N LEU A 114 18.27 5.57 38.03
CA LEU A 114 17.14 4.64 37.94
C LEU A 114 17.41 3.32 38.68
N ALA A 115 18.65 3.07 39.14
CA ALA A 115 19.04 1.82 39.76
C ALA A 115 18.19 1.43 41.00
N PRO A 116 17.80 2.36 41.90
CA PRO A 116 16.94 2.01 43.03
C PRO A 116 15.53 1.53 42.62
N ALA A 117 15.04 1.89 41.43
CA ALA A 117 13.72 1.49 40.93
C ALA A 117 13.68 -0.01 40.58
N ALA A 118 14.79 -0.61 40.12
CA ALA A 118 14.86 -2.02 39.73
C ALA A 118 14.57 -3.00 40.88
N ALA A 119 14.75 -2.57 42.13
CA ALA A 119 14.45 -3.35 43.32
C ALA A 119 13.04 -3.07 43.91
N LYS A 120 12.19 -2.32 43.19
CA LYS A 120 10.87 -1.90 43.66
C LYS A 120 9.74 -2.58 42.91
N THR A 121 8.65 -2.78 43.65
CA THR A 121 7.32 -3.07 43.14
C THR A 121 6.41 -1.95 43.62
N LEU A 122 5.84 -1.18 42.71
CA LEU A 122 4.85 -0.16 43.03
C LEU A 122 3.52 -0.84 43.34
N GLY A 123 3.00 -0.64 44.55
CA GLY A 123 1.68 -1.13 44.95
C GLY A 123 0.53 -0.19 44.57
N PRO A 124 -0.70 -0.46 45.03
CA PRO A 124 -1.86 0.37 44.73
C PRO A 124 -1.67 1.84 45.10
N GLY A 125 -1.79 2.72 44.09
CA GLY A 125 -1.67 4.17 44.17
C GLY A 125 -0.26 4.70 44.48
N GLU A 126 0.76 3.85 44.43
CA GLU A 126 2.16 4.30 44.52
C GLU A 126 2.64 4.83 43.16
N SER A 127 3.63 5.72 43.19
CA SER A 127 4.14 6.34 41.97
C SER A 127 5.65 6.49 41.95
N LEU A 128 6.27 6.33 40.78
CA LEU A 128 7.63 6.77 40.47
C LEU A 128 7.56 7.98 39.55
N LEU A 129 8.03 9.14 40.01
CA LEU A 129 8.00 10.39 39.25
C LEU A 129 9.42 10.84 38.88
N LEU A 130 9.66 11.02 37.59
CA LEU A 130 10.92 11.52 37.04
C LEU A 130 10.85 13.04 36.83
N ALA A 131 11.90 13.76 37.23
CA ALA A 131 11.92 15.22 37.10
C ALA A 131 11.96 15.65 35.63
N LYS A 132 11.07 16.56 35.25
CA LYS A 132 11.10 17.23 33.94
C LYS A 132 12.43 17.95 33.73
N GLY A 133 13.00 17.80 32.54
CA GLY A 133 14.36 18.24 32.19
C GLY A 133 15.49 17.30 32.63
N GLY A 134 15.19 16.22 33.35
CA GLY A 134 16.16 15.17 33.65
C GLY A 134 16.42 14.24 32.46
N SER A 135 17.58 13.57 32.44
CA SER A 135 17.94 12.63 31.36
C SER A 135 18.80 11.48 31.88
N TRP A 136 18.45 10.23 31.54
CA TRP A 136 19.13 9.03 32.06
C TRP A 136 19.54 8.09 30.93
N ALA A 137 20.84 7.78 30.84
CA ALA A 137 21.39 6.73 29.97
C ALA A 137 21.42 5.37 30.71
N GLN A 138 20.26 4.96 31.21
CA GLN A 138 20.05 3.74 31.99
C GLN A 138 18.70 3.15 31.60
N GLN A 139 18.57 1.83 31.62
CA GLN A 139 17.28 1.17 31.53
C GLN A 139 16.46 1.48 32.79
N LEU A 140 15.18 1.87 32.62
CA LEU A 140 14.20 1.90 33.69
C LEU A 140 13.56 0.51 33.82
N THR A 141 13.83 -0.19 34.91
CA THR A 141 13.15 -1.44 35.25
C THR A 141 12.40 -1.25 36.55
N ILE A 142 11.11 -1.63 36.59
CA ILE A 142 10.30 -1.59 37.81
C ILE A 142 9.08 -2.51 37.66
N ARG A 143 8.64 -3.13 38.76
CA ARG A 143 7.38 -3.90 38.78
C ARG A 143 6.20 -3.03 39.22
N MET A 144 5.01 -3.28 38.70
CA MET A 144 3.80 -2.51 38.99
C MET A 144 2.65 -3.46 39.31
N ALA A 145 2.08 -3.35 40.51
CA ALA A 145 0.98 -4.18 41.00
C ALA A 145 -0.05 -3.27 41.68
N GLY A 146 -0.77 -2.52 40.85
CA GLY A 146 -1.80 -1.57 41.27
C GLY A 146 -3.10 -2.24 41.69
N SER A 147 -4.17 -1.46 41.74
CA SER A 147 -5.54 -1.98 41.72
C SER A 147 -6.42 -1.08 40.86
N ALA A 148 -7.55 -1.59 40.37
CA ALA A 148 -8.50 -0.81 39.55
C ALA A 148 -8.87 0.56 40.16
N ALA A 149 -9.02 0.63 41.49
CA ALA A 149 -9.34 1.88 42.18
C ALA A 149 -8.13 2.81 42.39
N ARG A 150 -6.92 2.26 42.38
CA ARG A 150 -5.66 2.94 42.72
C ARG A 150 -4.51 2.34 41.89
N PRO A 151 -4.35 2.73 40.63
CA PRO A 151 -3.30 2.17 39.78
C PRO A 151 -1.89 2.55 40.29
N ALA A 152 -0.91 1.71 39.97
CA ALA A 152 0.50 2.07 40.11
C ALA A 152 0.91 3.01 38.97
N THR A 153 1.78 3.99 39.22
CA THR A 153 2.10 5.01 38.19
C THR A 153 3.59 5.26 37.99
N ILE A 154 4.04 5.27 36.75
CA ILE A 154 5.29 5.91 36.32
C ILE A 154 4.91 7.21 35.62
N GLY A 155 5.47 8.33 36.05
CA GLY A 155 5.12 9.64 35.52
C GLY A 155 6.25 10.66 35.62
N SER A 156 5.89 11.93 35.38
CA SER A 156 6.83 13.04 35.53
C SER A 156 6.37 14.08 36.56
N TYR A 157 7.31 14.86 37.09
CA TYR A 157 7.01 15.99 37.99
C TYR A 157 7.88 17.21 37.70
N GLY A 158 7.45 18.37 38.19
CA GLY A 158 8.15 19.64 37.96
C GLY A 158 7.72 20.31 36.66
N THR A 159 8.60 21.15 36.12
CA THR A 159 8.35 21.99 34.93
C THR A 159 9.45 21.79 33.89
N GLY A 160 9.14 22.00 32.60
CA GLY A 160 10.11 21.86 31.51
C GLY A 160 9.73 20.73 30.55
N ALA A 161 10.71 20.29 29.76
CA ALA A 161 10.58 19.15 28.85
C ALA A 161 10.32 17.84 29.60
N ALA A 162 9.73 16.84 28.92
CA ALA A 162 9.54 15.51 29.49
C ALA A 162 10.90 14.91 29.93
N PRO A 163 10.93 14.11 31.03
CA PRO A 163 12.12 13.35 31.41
C PRO A 163 12.53 12.40 30.28
N ARG A 164 13.83 12.36 29.97
CA ARG A 164 14.37 11.60 28.85
C ARG A 164 15.03 10.29 29.29
N ILE A 165 14.65 9.18 28.67
CA ILE A 165 15.34 7.89 28.78
C ILE A 165 16.15 7.68 27.50
N LEU A 166 17.46 7.58 27.64
CA LEU A 166 18.43 7.59 26.53
C LEU A 166 19.04 6.19 26.32
N GLY A 167 19.82 6.07 25.25
CA GLY A 167 20.62 4.88 24.93
C GLY A 167 21.47 4.37 26.08
N ASN A 168 21.51 3.05 26.21
CA ASN A 168 22.23 2.35 27.27
C ASN A 168 22.69 0.97 26.79
N ALA A 169 23.48 0.27 27.61
CA ALA A 169 24.12 -0.98 27.21
C ALA A 169 23.17 -2.19 27.07
N THR A 170 21.91 -2.09 27.52
CA THR A 170 20.94 -3.19 27.40
C THR A 170 20.12 -3.11 26.12
N GLY A 171 20.14 -1.99 25.41
CA GLY A 171 19.31 -1.77 24.22
C GLY A 171 17.84 -1.45 24.53
N THR A 172 17.43 -1.34 25.80
CA THR A 172 16.02 -1.09 26.16
C THR A 172 15.90 0.16 27.02
N GLY A 173 14.96 1.05 26.69
CA GLY A 173 14.67 2.24 27.49
C GLY A 173 13.94 1.90 28.79
N VAL A 174 12.72 1.38 28.69
CA VAL A 174 11.88 0.99 29.82
C VAL A 174 11.49 -0.48 29.69
N LEU A 175 11.62 -1.26 30.75
CA LEU A 175 11.20 -2.65 30.82
C LEU A 175 10.21 -2.86 31.97
N LEU A 176 9.02 -3.34 31.64
CA LEU A 176 8.00 -3.77 32.59
C LEU A 176 7.75 -5.27 32.43
N THR A 177 7.55 -5.97 33.55
CA THR A 177 7.20 -7.39 33.56
C THR A 177 5.94 -7.56 34.37
N ASP A 178 4.91 -8.15 33.75
CA ASP A 178 3.59 -8.42 34.32
C ASP A 178 3.01 -7.19 35.06
N PRO A 179 2.93 -6.00 34.41
CA PRO A 179 2.30 -4.85 35.05
C PRO A 179 0.79 -5.07 35.18
N ASP A 180 0.26 -4.79 36.37
CA ASP A 180 -1.16 -4.98 36.66
C ASP A 180 -1.73 -3.68 37.26
N HIS A 181 -2.87 -3.22 36.74
CA HIS A 181 -3.47 -1.91 36.99
C HIS A 181 -2.43 -0.78 37.00
N ALA A 182 -1.81 -0.53 35.85
CA ALA A 182 -0.61 0.28 35.71
C ALA A 182 -0.80 1.47 34.75
N VAL A 183 -0.16 2.59 35.07
CA VAL A 183 -0.12 3.79 34.23
C VAL A 183 1.31 4.22 33.97
N VAL A 184 1.69 4.35 32.70
CA VAL A 184 2.96 4.95 32.27
C VAL A 184 2.64 6.23 31.49
N THR A 185 3.19 7.37 31.92
CA THR A 185 2.84 8.64 31.29
C THR A 185 3.94 9.70 31.25
N GLY A 186 3.93 10.51 30.19
CA GLY A 186 4.66 11.77 30.16
C GLY A 186 6.18 11.64 30.13
N LEU A 187 6.70 10.68 29.37
CA LEU A 187 8.13 10.41 29.16
C LEU A 187 8.53 10.64 27.69
N ASP A 188 9.81 10.96 27.50
CA ASP A 188 10.49 10.98 26.20
C ASP A 188 11.52 9.82 26.19
N ILE A 189 11.39 8.88 25.26
CA ILE A 189 12.20 7.65 25.22
C ILE A 189 12.81 7.53 23.83
N GLY A 190 14.13 7.68 23.74
CA GLY A 190 14.80 7.68 22.46
C GLY A 190 16.10 8.47 22.43
N ALA A 191 17.02 8.06 21.56
CA ALA A 191 18.25 8.80 21.29
C ALA A 191 18.90 8.33 19.99
N LYS A 192 19.76 9.21 19.45
CA LYS A 192 20.69 8.88 18.35
C LYS A 192 22.12 8.77 18.85
N ASN A 193 22.92 7.95 18.17
CA ASN A 193 24.37 7.99 18.32
C ASN A 193 24.97 9.15 17.51
N ALA A 194 26.30 9.29 17.56
CA ALA A 194 27.02 10.32 16.81
C ALA A 194 26.92 10.16 15.28
N ALA A 195 26.58 8.97 14.78
CA ALA A 195 26.33 8.70 13.36
C ALA A 195 24.89 9.01 12.93
N GLY A 196 24.01 9.41 13.86
CA GLY A 196 22.64 9.77 13.57
C GLY A 196 21.67 8.59 13.51
N THR A 197 22.07 7.40 13.95
CA THR A 197 21.17 6.23 14.02
C THR A 197 20.65 6.02 15.45
N GLY A 198 19.49 5.38 15.57
CA GLY A 198 18.92 4.91 16.83
C GLY A 198 19.90 4.07 17.66
N VAL A 199 19.75 4.15 18.99
CA VAL A 199 20.62 3.44 19.97
C VAL A 199 19.87 2.52 20.92
N LEU A 200 18.54 2.55 20.91
CA LEU A 200 17.69 1.59 21.62
C LEU A 200 17.20 0.57 20.60
N GLU A 201 17.20 -0.70 20.96
CA GLU A 201 16.42 -1.72 20.25
C GLU A 201 14.93 -1.51 20.56
N TYR A 202 14.61 -1.34 21.85
CA TYR A 202 13.24 -1.14 22.34
C TYR A 202 13.12 0.15 23.15
N GLY A 203 12.15 0.99 22.81
CA GLY A 203 11.81 2.16 23.64
C GLY A 203 11.19 1.72 24.97
N LEU A 204 9.96 1.22 24.92
CA LEU A 204 9.23 0.64 26.04
C LEU A 204 8.86 -0.80 25.70
N LEU A 205 9.37 -1.74 26.50
CA LEU A 205 9.08 -3.17 26.40
C LEU A 205 8.24 -3.62 27.60
N VAL A 206 7.11 -4.26 27.34
CA VAL A 206 6.18 -4.79 28.34
C VAL A 206 5.99 -6.28 28.14
N ASP A 207 6.57 -7.08 29.03
CA ASP A 207 6.49 -8.55 29.00
C ASP A 207 5.37 -9.05 29.90
N TYR A 208 4.33 -9.66 29.33
CA TYR A 208 3.44 -10.54 30.07
C TYR A 208 3.98 -11.96 30.04
N THR A 209 4.46 -12.45 31.18
CA THR A 209 4.96 -13.84 31.33
C THR A 209 3.91 -14.77 31.91
N THR A 210 2.81 -14.20 32.41
CA THR A 210 1.67 -14.88 33.02
C THR A 210 0.35 -14.32 32.49
N VAL A 211 -0.76 -15.04 32.72
CA VAL A 211 -2.11 -14.64 32.28
C VAL A 211 -2.91 -13.96 33.38
N GLY A 212 -3.95 -13.21 33.01
CA GLY A 212 -4.93 -12.64 33.93
C GLY A 212 -4.57 -11.28 34.52
N HIS A 213 -3.82 -10.45 33.78
CA HIS A 213 -3.55 -9.06 34.15
C HIS A 213 -4.62 -8.11 33.61
N GLU A 214 -4.79 -6.98 34.29
CA GLU A 214 -5.83 -6.00 33.96
C GLU A 214 -5.27 -4.57 33.89
N ASP A 215 -5.91 -3.72 33.08
CA ASP A 215 -5.75 -2.26 33.06
C ASP A 215 -4.29 -1.73 32.91
N LEU A 216 -3.71 -1.83 31.72
CA LEU A 216 -2.48 -1.11 31.35
C LEU A 216 -2.81 0.15 30.55
N THR A 217 -2.45 1.32 31.07
CA THR A 217 -2.52 2.60 30.34
C THR A 217 -1.12 3.13 30.03
N ILE A 218 -0.83 3.32 28.75
CA ILE A 218 0.35 4.03 28.25
C ILE A 218 -0.12 5.32 27.60
N SER A 219 0.36 6.47 28.08
CA SER A 219 -0.17 7.76 27.64
C SER A 219 0.85 8.89 27.56
N ASP A 220 0.62 9.86 26.67
CA ASP A 220 1.41 11.09 26.57
C ASP A 220 2.93 10.83 26.45
N LEU A 221 3.31 9.77 25.72
CA LEU A 221 4.70 9.39 25.48
C LEU A 221 5.19 9.94 24.14
N THR A 222 6.47 10.30 24.07
CA THR A 222 7.21 10.40 22.81
C THR A 222 8.23 9.27 22.79
N VAL A 223 8.15 8.40 21.78
CA VAL A 223 9.05 7.24 21.65
C VAL A 223 9.69 7.25 20.26
N HIS A 224 11.02 7.31 20.19
CA HIS A 224 11.69 7.60 18.94
C HIS A 224 13.08 6.96 18.83
N ASP A 225 13.57 6.85 17.58
CA ASP A 225 14.90 6.35 17.25
C ASP A 225 15.20 4.94 17.80
N SER A 226 14.19 4.04 17.77
CA SER A 226 14.35 2.63 18.16
C SER A 226 14.65 1.74 16.95
N THR A 227 15.69 0.91 17.03
CA THR A 227 16.13 0.05 15.93
C THR A 227 15.29 -1.21 15.75
N VAL A 228 14.38 -1.54 16.69
CA VAL A 228 13.43 -2.66 16.56
C VAL A 228 11.99 -2.21 16.79
N VAL A 229 11.61 -1.83 18.01
CA VAL A 229 10.23 -1.38 18.31
C VAL A 229 10.25 -0.16 19.23
N GLY A 230 9.43 0.85 18.94
CA GLY A 230 9.19 1.94 19.86
C GLY A 230 8.52 1.44 21.14
N ILE A 231 7.28 0.98 21.04
CA ILE A 231 6.52 0.39 22.16
C ILE A 231 6.10 -1.02 21.81
N ASP A 232 6.52 -1.98 22.62
CA ASP A 232 6.21 -3.39 22.44
C ASP A 232 5.46 -3.93 23.66
N VAL A 233 4.22 -4.38 23.44
CA VAL A 233 3.37 -4.99 24.47
C VAL A 233 3.07 -6.42 24.04
N HIS A 234 3.81 -7.36 24.62
CA HIS A 234 3.70 -8.75 24.20
C HIS A 234 3.53 -9.74 25.34
N SER A 235 2.96 -10.89 24.98
CA SER A 235 2.84 -12.02 25.88
C SER A 235 3.82 -13.11 25.45
N THR A 236 4.73 -13.45 26.35
CA THR A 236 5.86 -14.36 26.12
C THR A 236 5.60 -15.77 26.65
N GLY A 237 4.58 -15.93 27.49
CA GLY A 237 4.16 -17.22 28.02
C GLY A 237 3.33 -18.01 27.01
N ALA A 238 3.38 -19.34 27.09
CA ALA A 238 2.45 -20.19 26.34
C ALA A 238 1.02 -20.06 26.91
N VAL A 239 0.04 -19.89 26.04
CA VAL A 239 -1.38 -19.67 26.38
C VAL A 239 -2.30 -20.60 25.61
N THR A 240 -3.53 -20.78 26.09
CA THR A 240 -4.62 -21.42 25.33
C THR A 240 -5.51 -20.37 24.68
N ILE A 241 -6.30 -20.75 23.67
CA ILE A 241 -7.27 -19.88 22.98
C ILE A 241 -8.33 -19.27 23.92
N SER A 242 -8.46 -19.82 25.14
CA SER A 242 -9.39 -19.34 26.18
C SER A 242 -8.77 -18.38 27.19
N GLN A 243 -7.43 -18.24 27.18
CA GLN A 243 -6.70 -17.44 28.14
C GLN A 243 -6.45 -16.02 27.61
N THR A 244 -6.39 -15.08 28.54
CA THR A 244 -6.12 -13.67 28.29
C THR A 244 -4.88 -13.27 29.09
N ALA A 245 -3.87 -12.74 28.41
CA ALA A 245 -2.68 -12.17 29.05
C ALA A 245 -3.04 -10.85 29.72
N LEU A 246 -3.71 -9.97 28.96
CA LEU A 246 -4.12 -8.64 29.42
C LEU A 246 -5.57 -8.33 28.99
N ASP A 247 -6.39 -7.92 29.95
CA ASP A 247 -7.71 -7.33 29.73
C ASP A 247 -7.67 -5.82 30.05
N GLY A 248 -7.84 -4.96 29.03
CA GLY A 248 -7.82 -3.52 29.17
C GLY A 248 -6.46 -2.90 28.86
N LEU A 249 -6.14 -2.75 27.58
CA LEU A 249 -4.97 -1.98 27.11
C LEU A 249 -5.42 -0.62 26.57
N THR A 250 -4.88 0.48 27.11
CA THR A 250 -5.10 1.83 26.57
C THR A 250 -3.78 2.46 26.13
N LEU A 251 -3.71 2.83 24.85
CA LEU A 251 -2.64 3.58 24.22
C LEU A 251 -3.19 4.96 23.82
N ARG A 252 -2.74 6.04 24.48
CA ARG A 252 -3.34 7.37 24.28
C ARG A 252 -2.33 8.51 24.11
N GLY A 253 -2.51 9.34 23.09
CA GLY A 253 -1.69 10.56 22.94
C GLY A 253 -0.19 10.26 22.77
N ILE A 254 0.13 9.13 22.15
CA ILE A 254 1.50 8.67 21.93
C ILE A 254 2.01 9.22 20.60
N SER A 255 3.25 9.73 20.59
CA SER A 255 3.95 10.05 19.35
C SER A 255 5.09 9.06 19.12
N THR A 256 5.11 8.40 17.96
CA THR A 256 6.26 7.59 17.51
C THR A 256 6.91 8.19 16.28
N THR A 257 8.23 8.14 16.20
CA THR A 257 8.95 8.54 15.00
C THR A 257 10.32 7.89 14.91
N HIS A 258 10.80 7.62 13.69
CA HIS A 258 12.12 7.05 13.44
C HIS A 258 12.38 5.71 14.15
N ASN A 259 11.32 4.99 14.51
CA ASN A 259 11.46 3.62 14.97
C ASN A 259 11.41 2.65 13.78
N ALA A 260 11.86 1.42 13.97
CA ALA A 260 11.66 0.33 13.03
C ALA A 260 10.18 -0.07 12.95
N HIS A 261 9.64 -0.56 14.06
CA HIS A 261 8.20 -0.58 14.34
C HIS A 261 7.85 0.55 15.32
N GLY A 262 6.70 1.19 15.14
CA GLY A 262 6.25 2.20 16.08
C GLY A 262 5.66 1.59 17.35
N ILE A 263 4.58 0.82 17.22
CA ILE A 263 3.85 0.15 18.30
C ILE A 263 3.48 -1.27 17.87
N VAL A 264 3.77 -2.25 18.72
CA VAL A 264 3.41 -3.66 18.51
C VAL A 264 2.62 -4.18 19.71
N VAL A 265 1.52 -4.89 19.44
CA VAL A 265 0.78 -5.70 20.40
C VAL A 265 0.67 -7.12 19.85
N ALA A 266 1.34 -8.08 20.47
CA ALA A 266 1.46 -9.43 19.91
C ALA A 266 1.62 -10.54 20.95
N GLN A 267 1.26 -11.76 20.54
CA GLN A 267 1.57 -12.97 21.28
C GLN A 267 2.86 -13.59 20.69
N ASP A 268 3.94 -13.55 21.47
CA ASP A 268 5.26 -14.09 21.11
C ASP A 268 5.44 -15.55 21.55
N GLY A 269 4.76 -15.97 22.62
CA GLY A 269 4.73 -17.36 23.07
C GLY A 269 3.76 -18.24 22.25
N ASP A 270 3.78 -19.56 22.47
CA ASP A 270 2.91 -20.48 21.74
C ASP A 270 1.43 -20.39 22.17
N ILE A 271 0.52 -20.47 21.19
CA ILE A 271 -0.90 -20.77 21.44
C ILE A 271 -1.10 -22.28 21.21
N ILE A 272 -1.26 -23.03 22.30
CA ILE A 272 -1.01 -24.48 22.29
C ILE A 272 -2.20 -25.35 21.87
N ASP A 273 -3.40 -24.79 21.69
CA ASP A 273 -4.65 -25.54 21.47
C ASP A 273 -5.54 -24.99 20.33
N ILE A 274 -4.94 -24.39 19.30
CA ILE A 274 -5.67 -23.96 18.09
C ILE A 274 -6.21 -25.20 17.34
N PRO A 275 -7.53 -25.29 17.09
CA PRO A 275 -8.11 -26.39 16.32
C PRO A 275 -7.99 -26.17 14.80
N THR A 276 -8.07 -27.25 14.04
CA THR A 276 -8.22 -27.24 12.57
C THR A 276 -9.61 -27.79 12.20
N PRO A 277 -10.45 -27.08 11.41
CA PRO A 277 -10.17 -25.78 10.80
C PRO A 277 -10.25 -24.62 11.81
N VAL A 278 -9.50 -23.56 11.54
CA VAL A 278 -9.54 -22.30 12.30
C VAL A 278 -10.82 -21.53 11.92
N THR A 279 -11.48 -20.91 12.90
CA THR A 279 -12.70 -20.11 12.72
C THR A 279 -12.71 -18.91 13.66
N PRO A 280 -13.50 -17.85 13.38
CA PRO A 280 -13.66 -16.73 14.30
C PRO A 280 -13.97 -17.16 15.73
N GLY A 281 -13.17 -16.68 16.69
CA GLY A 281 -13.30 -16.94 18.12
C GLY A 281 -12.51 -18.15 18.64
N ASN A 282 -11.84 -18.89 17.74
CA ASN A 282 -10.86 -19.93 18.09
C ASN A 282 -9.47 -19.69 17.48
N ALA A 283 -9.24 -18.57 16.77
CA ALA A 283 -7.96 -18.24 16.15
C ALA A 283 -6.94 -17.62 17.14
N GLY A 284 -7.26 -17.61 18.43
CA GLY A 284 -6.37 -17.06 19.46
C GLY A 284 -6.45 -15.54 19.58
N GLU A 285 -7.61 -14.96 19.27
CA GLU A 285 -7.87 -13.51 19.28
C GLU A 285 -8.05 -12.94 20.70
N LYS A 286 -7.96 -13.78 21.75
CA LYS A 286 -8.32 -13.40 23.14
C LYS A 286 -7.13 -13.15 24.05
N VAL A 287 -5.91 -13.18 23.52
CA VAL A 287 -4.71 -12.92 24.33
C VAL A 287 -4.74 -11.50 24.88
N PHE A 288 -5.14 -10.53 24.06
CA PHE A 288 -5.40 -9.15 24.47
C PHE A 288 -6.87 -8.81 24.29
N ARG A 289 -7.51 -8.26 25.32
CA ARG A 289 -8.92 -7.85 25.27
C ARG A 289 -9.06 -6.37 25.56
N ASN A 290 -10.13 -5.75 25.04
CA ASN A 290 -10.51 -4.37 25.32
C ASN A 290 -9.35 -3.40 25.05
N VAL A 291 -8.86 -3.42 23.81
CA VAL A 291 -7.72 -2.60 23.37
C VAL A 291 -8.21 -1.28 22.79
N LEU A 292 -7.77 -0.16 23.38
CA LEU A 292 -8.08 1.19 22.92
C LEU A 292 -6.80 1.90 22.46
N VAL A 293 -6.73 2.26 21.18
CA VAL A 293 -5.72 3.13 20.58
C VAL A 293 -6.39 4.47 20.24
N ASP A 294 -5.96 5.54 20.91
CA ASP A 294 -6.72 6.79 20.98
C ASP A 294 -5.80 8.00 20.83
N GLY A 295 -5.82 8.64 19.66
CA GLY A 295 -5.05 9.87 19.45
C GLY A 295 -3.54 9.65 19.32
N ILE A 296 -3.09 8.55 18.71
CA ILE A 296 -1.66 8.35 18.43
C ILE A 296 -1.22 9.13 17.19
N ARG A 297 0.06 9.48 17.14
CA ARG A 297 0.71 10.09 15.98
C ARG A 297 1.99 9.34 15.64
N GLN A 298 1.96 8.56 14.57
CA GLN A 298 3.14 7.85 14.07
C GLN A 298 3.63 8.52 12.80
N THR A 299 4.93 8.82 12.74
CA THR A 299 5.52 9.50 11.58
C THR A 299 6.92 9.02 11.31
N LYS A 300 7.24 8.67 10.06
CA LYS A 300 8.60 8.29 9.64
C LYS A 300 9.18 7.17 10.49
N ASP A 301 8.41 6.12 10.76
CA ASP A 301 8.97 4.91 11.37
C ASP A 301 9.83 4.19 10.29
N ASP A 302 11.06 4.69 10.14
CA ASP A 302 12.06 4.35 9.13
C ASP A 302 13.40 3.86 9.74
N ALA A 303 13.44 3.66 11.07
CA ALA A 303 14.62 3.28 11.84
C ALA A 303 15.85 4.18 11.61
N ASP A 304 15.65 5.48 11.37
CA ASP A 304 16.71 6.46 11.06
C ASP A 304 17.54 6.11 9.82
N GLN A 305 16.98 5.32 8.90
CA GLN A 305 17.70 4.94 7.69
C GLN A 305 17.74 6.10 6.69
N PRO A 306 18.93 6.46 6.15
CA PRO A 306 19.12 7.69 5.38
C PRO A 306 18.44 7.69 4.01
N SER A 307 17.99 6.54 3.49
CA SER A 307 17.18 6.42 2.27
C SER A 307 16.69 4.98 2.08
N PRO A 308 15.43 4.73 1.66
CA PRO A 308 14.96 3.41 1.21
C PRO A 308 15.83 2.83 0.07
N ALA A 309 16.46 3.69 -0.73
CA ALA A 309 17.34 3.29 -1.83
C ALA A 309 18.74 2.82 -1.38
N ASP A 310 19.19 3.19 -0.18
CA ASP A 310 20.57 2.93 0.29
C ASP A 310 20.70 1.66 1.14
N VAL A 311 19.58 1.06 1.56
CA VAL A 311 19.55 -0.05 2.52
C VAL A 311 19.38 -1.38 1.77
N PRO A 312 20.36 -2.31 1.79
CA PRO A 312 20.11 -3.70 1.39
C PRO A 312 19.00 -4.26 2.27
N ALA A 313 18.07 -5.02 1.67
CA ALA A 313 17.00 -5.72 2.38
C ALA A 313 17.50 -6.23 3.73
N GLN A 314 17.03 -5.64 4.83
CA GLN A 314 17.49 -6.02 6.15
C GLN A 314 16.82 -7.34 6.53
N ILE A 315 17.40 -8.44 6.05
CA ILE A 315 17.04 -9.78 6.51
C ILE A 315 17.52 -9.87 7.97
N GLY A 316 16.63 -9.61 8.92
CA GLY A 316 16.89 -9.78 10.36
C GLY A 316 16.64 -8.57 11.26
N ILE A 317 16.21 -7.42 10.71
CA ILE A 317 15.53 -6.39 11.50
C ILE A 317 14.13 -6.30 10.87
N GLY A 318 13.18 -7.02 11.44
CA GLY A 318 11.78 -6.92 11.05
C GLY A 318 11.33 -5.49 11.31
N CYS A 319 11.02 -4.76 10.25
CA CYS A 319 10.43 -3.44 10.29
C CYS A 319 9.27 -3.27 9.27
N PRO A 320 8.39 -4.28 9.03
CA PRO A 320 7.32 -4.08 8.06
C PRO A 320 6.35 -2.97 8.49
N ASP A 321 6.02 -2.83 9.79
CA ASP A 321 4.76 -2.17 10.18
C ASP A 321 4.90 -1.08 11.26
N SER A 322 4.10 -0.01 11.15
CA SER A 322 4.10 1.03 12.21
C SER A 322 3.23 0.71 13.41
N LEU A 323 2.01 0.24 13.19
CA LEU A 323 1.11 -0.27 14.23
C LEU A 323 0.75 -1.72 13.91
N ALA A 324 1.26 -2.67 14.70
CA ALA A 324 0.89 -4.07 14.56
C ALA A 324 -0.05 -4.48 15.69
N LEU A 325 -1.24 -4.97 15.34
CA LEU A 325 -2.23 -5.47 16.30
C LEU A 325 -2.49 -6.95 16.00
N ILE A 326 -2.08 -7.81 16.93
CA ILE A 326 -2.13 -9.25 16.76
C ILE A 326 -2.74 -9.91 18.00
N ASN A 327 -3.57 -10.95 17.79
CA ASN A 327 -4.15 -11.76 18.87
C ASN A 327 -5.06 -10.98 19.85
N ALA A 328 -5.82 -10.03 19.32
CA ALA A 328 -6.64 -9.12 20.10
C ALA A 328 -8.13 -9.12 19.71
N THR A 329 -8.98 -8.85 20.70
CA THR A 329 -10.43 -8.73 20.52
C THR A 329 -10.98 -7.53 21.27
N ASP A 330 -12.10 -7.00 20.78
CA ASP A 330 -12.72 -5.77 21.29
C ASP A 330 -11.74 -4.59 21.15
N VAL A 331 -11.30 -4.33 19.91
CA VAL A 331 -10.27 -3.34 19.58
C VAL A 331 -10.91 -2.06 19.02
N VAL A 332 -10.49 -0.89 19.51
CA VAL A 332 -10.89 0.41 18.97
C VAL A 332 -9.65 1.24 18.65
N VAL A 333 -9.49 1.65 17.40
CA VAL A 333 -8.46 2.61 16.94
C VAL A 333 -9.16 3.87 16.47
N ARG A 334 -8.92 5.01 17.12
CA ARG A 334 -9.55 6.28 16.76
C ARG A 334 -8.70 7.51 17.01
N ASP A 335 -9.16 8.64 16.48
CA ASP A 335 -8.56 9.96 16.66
C ASP A 335 -7.06 10.04 16.23
N SER A 336 -6.56 9.07 15.47
CA SER A 336 -5.11 8.84 15.24
C SER A 336 -4.62 9.27 13.86
N ILE A 337 -3.32 9.52 13.75
CA ILE A 337 -2.65 9.94 12.50
C ILE A 337 -1.41 9.07 12.27
N LEU A 338 -1.38 8.37 11.15
CA LEU A 338 -0.22 7.69 10.61
C LEU A 338 0.17 8.40 9.32
N ASP A 339 1.35 9.03 9.30
CA ASP A 339 1.78 9.95 8.24
C ASP A 339 3.24 9.69 7.87
N GLY A 340 3.48 9.08 6.71
CA GLY A 340 4.82 8.58 6.38
C GLY A 340 5.26 7.41 7.26
N SER A 341 4.29 6.63 7.75
CA SER A 341 4.50 5.43 8.56
C SER A 341 4.95 4.25 7.68
N ALA A 342 5.70 3.31 8.27
CA ALA A 342 6.21 2.09 7.63
C ALA A 342 7.26 2.38 6.54
N GLY A 343 8.32 3.10 6.93
CA GLY A 343 9.36 3.62 6.04
C GLY A 343 10.58 2.71 5.84
N CYS A 344 10.63 1.56 6.50
CA CYS A 344 11.75 0.64 6.36
C CYS A 344 11.61 -0.25 5.13
N ARG A 345 12.68 -0.38 4.34
CA ARG A 345 12.73 -1.31 3.21
C ARG A 345 12.82 -2.76 3.68
N THR A 346 11.90 -3.60 3.22
CA THR A 346 11.86 -5.06 3.46
C THR A 346 11.68 -5.82 2.14
N THR A 347 11.90 -7.14 2.13
CA THR A 347 11.58 -8.01 0.98
C THR A 347 10.15 -8.56 1.00
N ASN A 348 9.43 -8.33 2.09
CA ASN A 348 8.10 -8.89 2.34
C ASN A 348 7.07 -7.78 2.09
N GLY A 349 6.26 -7.46 3.09
CA GLY A 349 5.33 -6.33 3.10
C GLY A 349 5.82 -5.16 3.93
N THR A 350 5.13 -4.02 3.80
CA THR A 350 5.11 -2.95 4.81
C THR A 350 3.73 -2.34 4.88
N ALA A 351 3.20 -2.16 6.09
CA ALA A 351 1.90 -1.53 6.31
C ALA A 351 1.94 -0.45 7.40
N ALA A 352 1.19 0.64 7.22
CA ALA A 352 1.03 1.59 8.34
C ALA A 352 0.32 0.91 9.52
N VAL A 353 -0.66 0.05 9.25
CA VAL A 353 -1.32 -0.81 10.23
C VAL A 353 -1.35 -2.25 9.73
N PHE A 354 -0.88 -3.18 10.56
CA PHE A 354 -0.92 -4.61 10.32
C PHE A 354 -1.93 -5.28 11.26
N LEU A 355 -2.80 -6.14 10.71
CA LEU A 355 -3.89 -6.80 11.42
C LEU A 355 -3.80 -8.32 11.25
N GLY A 356 -3.63 -9.05 12.36
CA GLY A 356 -3.60 -10.52 12.34
C GLY A 356 -4.31 -11.15 13.54
N ARG A 357 -5.14 -12.17 13.33
CA ARG A 357 -5.87 -12.87 14.43
C ARG A 357 -6.67 -11.90 15.30
N LEU A 358 -7.54 -11.12 14.66
CA LEU A 358 -8.36 -10.10 15.31
C LEU A 358 -9.85 -10.40 15.21
N GLN A 359 -10.61 -10.03 16.25
CA GLN A 359 -12.06 -10.13 16.26
C GLN A 359 -12.73 -8.90 16.90
N ASN A 360 -13.80 -8.39 16.29
CA ASN A 360 -14.56 -7.24 16.79
C ASN A 360 -13.68 -5.99 16.91
N VAL A 361 -13.37 -5.40 15.75
CA VAL A 361 -12.45 -4.27 15.62
C VAL A 361 -13.17 -3.07 15.02
N LEU A 362 -12.97 -1.89 15.61
CA LEU A 362 -13.40 -0.60 15.05
C LEU A 362 -12.18 0.29 14.81
N ILE A 363 -11.90 0.62 13.55
CA ILE A 363 -10.90 1.63 13.16
C ILE A 363 -11.67 2.83 12.61
N ALA A 364 -11.77 3.92 13.38
CA ALA A 364 -12.64 5.04 13.02
C ALA A 364 -12.05 6.44 13.22
N ASP A 365 -12.41 7.36 12.31
CA ASP A 365 -12.00 8.77 12.31
C ASP A 365 -10.46 8.96 12.42
N ASN A 366 -9.68 8.14 11.71
CA ASN A 366 -8.23 8.26 11.64
C ASN A 366 -7.76 8.90 10.32
N MET A 367 -6.48 9.25 10.26
CA MET A 367 -5.79 9.62 9.02
C MET A 367 -4.65 8.65 8.73
N PHE A 368 -4.66 8.04 7.55
CA PHE A 368 -3.59 7.19 7.03
C PHE A 368 -3.09 7.80 5.73
N VAL A 369 -1.93 8.44 5.79
CA VAL A 369 -1.43 9.23 4.66
C VAL A 369 0.04 9.00 4.39
N ASN A 370 0.42 9.10 3.12
CA ASN A 370 1.80 9.08 2.69
C ASN A 370 2.59 7.82 3.13
N THR A 371 1.98 6.63 3.26
CA THR A 371 2.77 5.39 3.40
C THR A 371 3.83 5.39 2.28
N PRO A 372 5.12 5.30 2.61
CA PRO A 372 6.18 5.61 1.67
C PRO A 372 6.49 4.44 0.74
N ASN A 373 7.20 4.75 -0.35
CA ASN A 373 7.82 3.72 -1.18
C ASN A 373 8.96 3.04 -0.44
N THR A 374 8.73 1.82 0.01
CA THR A 374 9.75 0.96 0.62
C THR A 374 10.31 -0.07 -0.35
N GLN A 375 9.89 -0.03 -1.62
CA GLN A 375 10.26 -0.96 -2.68
C GLN A 375 9.97 -2.41 -2.28
N ASN A 376 8.74 -2.68 -1.85
CA ASN A 376 8.28 -4.02 -1.54
C ASN A 376 6.86 -4.24 -2.12
N PRO A 377 6.31 -5.45 -2.02
CA PRO A 377 4.98 -5.78 -2.49
C PRO A 377 3.79 -4.94 -2.02
N ASP A 378 3.75 -4.45 -0.77
CA ASP A 378 2.50 -3.97 -0.17
C ASP A 378 2.47 -2.43 -0.13
N MET A 379 3.25 -1.81 0.78
CA MET A 379 3.30 -0.34 0.98
C MET A 379 1.93 0.28 1.32
N VAL A 380 1.07 -0.50 1.99
CA VAL A 380 -0.34 -0.18 2.21
C VAL A 380 -0.59 0.64 3.49
N ALA A 381 -1.75 1.27 3.59
CA ALA A 381 -2.16 1.89 4.85
C ALA A 381 -2.64 0.85 5.87
N ILE A 382 -3.55 -0.04 5.50
CA ILE A 382 -4.02 -1.13 6.38
C ILE A 382 -3.86 -2.45 5.64
N ASP A 383 -3.14 -3.38 6.27
CA ASP A 383 -2.97 -4.75 5.82
C ASP A 383 -3.76 -5.70 6.74
N HIS A 384 -4.77 -6.35 6.17
CA HIS A 384 -5.36 -7.54 6.76
C HIS A 384 -4.58 -8.78 6.31
N GLU A 385 -3.58 -9.15 7.11
CA GLU A 385 -2.71 -10.29 6.83
C GLU A 385 -3.51 -11.61 6.85
N ALA A 386 -4.11 -11.96 8.00
CA ALA A 386 -4.77 -13.26 8.16
C ALA A 386 -5.70 -13.31 9.38
N LEU A 387 -6.67 -14.22 9.33
CA LEU A 387 -7.51 -14.61 10.48
C LEU A 387 -8.22 -13.43 11.14
N THR A 388 -8.79 -12.53 10.35
CA THR A 388 -9.50 -11.34 10.83
C THR A 388 -11.01 -11.51 10.72
N SER A 389 -11.76 -11.02 11.71
CA SER A 389 -13.23 -11.04 11.65
C SER A 389 -13.88 -9.84 12.30
N ASP A 390 -15.01 -9.42 11.74
CA ASP A 390 -15.83 -8.32 12.24
C ASP A 390 -15.02 -7.01 12.40
N VAL A 391 -14.22 -6.67 11.38
CA VAL A 391 -13.44 -5.43 11.33
C VAL A 391 -14.22 -4.34 10.59
N THR A 392 -14.57 -3.28 11.32
CA THR A 392 -15.21 -2.07 10.76
C THR A 392 -14.20 -0.94 10.65
N ILE A 393 -13.92 -0.51 9.43
CA ILE A 393 -13.09 0.64 9.09
C ILE A 393 -14.02 1.77 8.64
N ALA A 394 -14.20 2.81 9.46
CA ALA A 394 -15.23 3.81 9.20
C ALA A 394 -14.86 5.28 9.46
N GLY A 395 -15.25 6.19 8.56
CA GLY A 395 -15.01 7.63 8.71
C GLY A 395 -13.53 8.04 8.65
N ASN A 396 -12.64 7.17 8.17
CA ASN A 396 -11.22 7.46 8.06
C ASN A 396 -10.89 8.22 6.78
N TYR A 397 -9.72 8.85 6.75
CA TYR A 397 -9.15 9.52 5.60
C TYR A 397 -7.87 8.83 5.15
N PHE A 398 -7.90 8.28 3.95
CA PHE A 398 -6.79 7.62 3.28
C PHE A 398 -6.34 8.48 2.09
N ALA A 399 -5.09 8.91 2.07
CA ALA A 399 -4.60 9.68 0.94
C ALA A 399 -3.11 9.51 0.66
N ASP A 400 -2.77 9.50 -0.63
CA ASP A 400 -1.39 9.54 -1.11
C ASP A 400 -0.52 8.38 -0.56
N ASN A 401 -1.14 7.26 -0.16
CA ASN A 401 -0.39 6.06 0.22
C ASN A 401 0.21 5.43 -1.03
N TYR A 402 1.48 5.02 -0.93
CA TYR A 402 2.19 4.51 -2.09
C TYR A 402 1.55 3.21 -2.61
N GLY A 403 1.21 2.27 -1.72
CA GLY A 403 0.36 1.11 -1.97
C GLY A 403 -1.14 1.40 -1.76
N GLY A 404 -1.94 0.34 -1.71
CA GLY A 404 -3.38 0.40 -1.44
C GLY A 404 -3.75 1.02 -0.09
N ALA A 405 -4.99 1.51 0.04
CA ALA A 405 -5.45 2.02 1.32
C ALA A 405 -5.80 0.88 2.30
N ILE A 406 -6.54 -0.13 1.84
CA ILE A 406 -6.92 -1.31 2.61
C ILE A 406 -6.66 -2.54 1.75
N GLU A 407 -5.82 -3.43 2.24
CA GLU A 407 -5.50 -4.70 1.61
C GLU A 407 -6.07 -5.86 2.43
N TYR A 408 -6.64 -6.84 1.74
CA TYR A 408 -7.05 -8.11 2.31
C TYR A 408 -6.24 -9.23 1.67
N LEU A 409 -5.23 -9.72 2.39
CA LEU A 409 -4.43 -10.85 1.96
C LEU A 409 -5.23 -12.15 2.18
N ALA A 410 -5.33 -12.93 1.12
CA ALA A 410 -5.95 -14.25 1.08
C ALA A 410 -4.94 -15.23 0.49
N ILE A 411 -3.82 -15.43 1.20
CA ILE A 411 -2.64 -16.14 0.70
C ILE A 411 -2.18 -17.27 1.64
N HIS A 412 -2.80 -17.43 2.81
CA HIS A 412 -2.35 -18.38 3.83
C HIS A 412 -3.03 -19.76 3.77
N GLY A 413 -3.65 -20.09 2.63
CA GLY A 413 -4.28 -21.39 2.39
C GLY A 413 -5.63 -21.58 3.10
N ASP A 414 -6.05 -22.84 3.27
CA ASP A 414 -7.41 -23.19 3.71
C ASP A 414 -7.75 -22.83 5.17
N ASP A 415 -6.74 -22.60 6.01
CA ASP A 415 -6.92 -22.24 7.43
C ASP A 415 -7.04 -20.73 7.65
N ASP A 416 -7.03 -19.92 6.58
CA ASP A 416 -7.15 -18.46 6.62
C ASP A 416 -8.61 -17.99 6.53
N PHE A 417 -8.90 -16.77 7.00
CA PHE A 417 -10.17 -16.10 6.75
C PHE A 417 -10.07 -14.58 6.99
N SER A 418 -10.87 -13.84 6.22
CA SER A 418 -11.23 -12.46 6.56
C SER A 418 -12.74 -12.26 6.37
N LEU A 419 -13.49 -12.17 7.47
CA LEU A 419 -14.94 -12.31 7.46
C LEU A 419 -15.68 -11.16 8.15
N GLY A 420 -16.85 -10.79 7.61
CA GLY A 420 -17.73 -9.80 8.27
C GLY A 420 -17.17 -8.37 8.29
N ASN A 421 -16.25 -8.05 7.38
CA ASN A 421 -15.58 -6.75 7.37
C ASN A 421 -16.51 -5.63 6.83
N ALA A 422 -16.21 -4.38 7.16
CA ALA A 422 -16.95 -3.24 6.64
C ALA A 422 -16.05 -2.01 6.42
N ALA A 423 -16.09 -1.43 5.23
CA ALA A 423 -15.51 -0.12 4.91
C ALA A 423 -16.62 0.90 4.71
N LEU A 424 -16.86 1.77 5.71
CA LEU A 424 -18.03 2.65 5.78
C LEU A 424 -17.67 4.13 5.85
N SER A 425 -18.23 4.97 4.99
CA SER A 425 -18.10 6.44 5.13
C SER A 425 -16.65 6.96 5.14
N ASN A 426 -15.70 6.20 4.60
CA ASN A 426 -14.30 6.64 4.48
C ASN A 426 -14.12 7.56 3.27
N VAL A 427 -13.00 8.28 3.28
CA VAL A 427 -12.49 9.07 2.15
C VAL A 427 -11.23 8.42 1.62
N PHE A 428 -11.17 8.16 0.31
CA PHE A 428 -10.03 7.59 -0.39
C PHE A 428 -9.57 8.53 -1.51
N LEU A 429 -8.31 8.98 -1.48
CA LEU A 429 -7.76 9.90 -2.47
C LEU A 429 -6.37 9.43 -2.94
N ASP A 430 -6.22 9.14 -4.22
CA ASP A 430 -4.93 8.87 -4.87
C ASP A 430 -4.09 7.76 -4.16
N ASN A 431 -4.73 6.71 -3.63
CA ASN A 431 -4.03 5.56 -3.03
C ASN A 431 -3.61 4.56 -4.12
N GLY A 432 -2.40 4.03 -4.03
CA GLY A 432 -1.83 3.20 -5.09
C GLY A 432 -1.68 3.92 -6.44
N ALA A 433 -1.84 5.25 -6.46
CA ALA A 433 -1.83 6.07 -7.67
C ALA A 433 -0.42 6.30 -8.22
N SER A 434 0.62 6.02 -7.42
CA SER A 434 1.96 5.94 -7.97
C SER A 434 2.02 4.70 -8.86
N ASN A 435 2.21 4.92 -10.16
CA ASN A 435 2.47 3.92 -11.21
C ASN A 435 3.76 3.12 -10.97
N ALA A 436 4.19 3.03 -9.71
CA ALA A 436 5.53 2.78 -9.24
C ALA A 436 5.61 1.57 -8.26
N ILE A 437 4.50 0.83 -8.16
CA ILE A 437 4.38 -0.42 -7.40
C ILE A 437 4.54 -1.57 -8.40
N PRO A 438 5.30 -2.63 -8.06
CA PRO A 438 5.34 -3.86 -8.86
C PRO A 438 3.97 -4.54 -9.08
N TYR A 439 2.95 -4.16 -8.30
CA TYR A 439 1.54 -4.55 -8.43
C TYR A 439 0.69 -3.31 -8.71
N PRO A 440 0.58 -2.87 -9.98
CA PRO A 440 -0.22 -1.71 -10.32
C PRO A 440 -1.70 -2.07 -10.13
N GLY A 441 -2.30 -1.72 -8.98
CA GLY A 441 -3.71 -2.04 -8.82
C GLY A 441 -4.44 -1.77 -7.52
N ASP A 442 -3.81 -1.76 -6.34
CA ASP A 442 -4.60 -1.94 -5.11
C ASP A 442 -5.68 -0.87 -4.89
N GLY A 443 -5.44 0.34 -5.41
CA GLY A 443 -6.40 1.44 -5.35
C GLY A 443 -6.78 1.74 -3.90
N ALA A 444 -8.07 1.95 -3.64
CA ALA A 444 -8.52 2.09 -2.26
C ALA A 444 -8.59 0.76 -1.51
N ILE A 445 -9.24 -0.27 -2.07
CA ILE A 445 -9.52 -1.52 -1.36
C ILE A 445 -9.24 -2.68 -2.30
N ALA A 446 -8.41 -3.64 -1.90
CA ALA A 446 -8.11 -4.82 -2.71
C ALA A 446 -8.18 -6.13 -1.91
N GLN A 447 -8.65 -7.20 -2.57
CA GLN A 447 -8.32 -8.57 -2.16
C GLN A 447 -7.15 -9.09 -3.00
N ILE A 448 -6.16 -9.69 -2.36
CA ILE A 448 -4.97 -10.24 -3.00
C ILE A 448 -4.88 -11.75 -2.72
N GLY A 449 -4.63 -12.55 -3.75
CA GLY A 449 -4.42 -14.00 -3.60
C GLY A 449 -5.69 -14.85 -3.80
N ASP A 450 -5.48 -16.12 -4.16
CA ASP A 450 -6.52 -17.10 -4.51
C ASP A 450 -7.05 -17.92 -3.33
N GLY A 451 -6.73 -17.50 -2.10
CA GLY A 451 -7.19 -18.13 -0.87
C GLY A 451 -8.68 -17.90 -0.57
N PRO A 452 -9.08 -18.11 0.69
CA PRO A 452 -10.48 -18.02 1.12
C PRO A 452 -11.13 -16.70 0.73
N THR A 453 -12.40 -16.76 0.30
CA THR A 453 -13.15 -15.57 -0.09
C THR A 453 -13.32 -14.61 1.08
N VAL A 454 -12.81 -13.39 0.93
CA VAL A 454 -13.01 -12.32 1.90
C VAL A 454 -14.46 -11.86 1.83
N THR A 455 -15.10 -11.68 2.98
CA THR A 455 -16.49 -11.19 3.03
C THR A 455 -16.58 -9.85 3.73
N GLY A 456 -17.36 -8.95 3.15
CA GLY A 456 -17.58 -7.65 3.78
C GLY A 456 -18.52 -6.72 3.04
N ARG A 457 -18.64 -5.49 3.55
CA ARG A 457 -19.46 -4.42 2.97
C ARG A 457 -18.61 -3.19 2.67
N VAL A 458 -18.55 -2.77 1.42
CA VAL A 458 -17.94 -1.49 0.99
C VAL A 458 -19.04 -0.50 0.70
N ALA A 459 -19.30 0.42 1.63
CA ALA A 459 -20.45 1.30 1.50
C ALA A 459 -20.24 2.72 1.97
N ASP A 460 -21.04 3.62 1.39
CA ASP A 460 -21.09 5.01 1.80
C ASP A 460 -19.74 5.74 1.67
N ASN A 461 -18.76 5.25 0.91
CA ASN A 461 -17.45 5.90 0.82
C ASN A 461 -17.47 7.06 -0.20
N LEU A 462 -16.53 7.99 -0.04
CA LEU A 462 -16.19 9.02 -1.04
C LEU A 462 -14.80 8.69 -1.59
N ALA A 463 -14.66 8.62 -2.91
CA ALA A 463 -13.37 8.27 -3.52
C ALA A 463 -13.06 9.11 -4.75
N SER A 464 -11.79 9.47 -4.89
CA SER A 464 -11.17 9.93 -6.13
C SER A 464 -9.93 9.09 -6.31
N GLU A 465 -10.12 7.93 -6.95
CA GLU A 465 -9.12 6.86 -7.00
C GLU A 465 -8.88 6.46 -8.47
N PRO A 466 -7.66 6.66 -9.00
CA PRO A 466 -7.37 6.40 -10.40
C PRO A 466 -7.47 4.91 -10.75
N ASN A 467 -7.24 4.02 -9.79
CA ASN A 467 -7.31 2.56 -9.95
C ASN A 467 -8.65 1.96 -9.49
N GLY A 468 -9.63 2.78 -9.10
CA GLY A 468 -10.91 2.30 -8.57
C GLY A 468 -10.96 2.18 -7.04
N LEU A 469 -12.17 1.97 -6.53
CA LEU A 469 -12.47 1.88 -5.10
C LEU A 469 -12.35 0.45 -4.56
N LEU A 470 -12.71 -0.57 -5.33
CA LEU A 470 -12.68 -1.96 -4.90
C LEU A 470 -12.14 -2.84 -6.02
N ASN A 471 -11.03 -3.52 -5.74
CA ASN A 471 -10.25 -4.26 -6.69
C ASN A 471 -9.88 -5.68 -6.21
N ALA A 472 -9.32 -6.48 -7.11
CA ALA A 472 -8.75 -7.80 -6.86
C ALA A 472 -7.49 -8.00 -7.70
N HIS A 473 -6.42 -8.52 -7.08
CA HIS A 473 -5.14 -8.81 -7.75
C HIS A 473 -4.61 -10.19 -7.39
N LEU A 474 -3.63 -10.67 -8.16
CA LEU A 474 -2.96 -11.96 -7.96
C LEU A 474 -3.94 -13.14 -7.76
N SER A 475 -4.90 -13.27 -8.68
CA SER A 475 -5.98 -14.28 -8.61
C SER A 475 -6.99 -14.08 -7.47
N GLY A 476 -6.99 -12.90 -6.84
CA GLY A 476 -8.01 -12.48 -5.86
C GLY A 476 -9.41 -12.34 -6.45
N SER A 477 -10.38 -12.15 -5.56
CA SER A 477 -11.79 -12.01 -5.92
C SER A 477 -12.46 -10.88 -5.14
N THR A 478 -13.35 -10.13 -5.80
CA THR A 478 -14.22 -9.15 -5.13
C THR A 478 -15.60 -9.70 -4.81
N ALA A 479 -15.88 -10.98 -5.13
CA ALA A 479 -17.23 -11.54 -5.11
C ALA A 479 -17.86 -11.63 -3.71
N GLY A 480 -17.05 -11.65 -2.64
CA GLY A 480 -17.52 -11.67 -1.26
C GLY A 480 -17.89 -10.29 -0.69
N PHE A 481 -17.66 -9.20 -1.44
CA PHE A 481 -17.99 -7.85 -0.99
C PHE A 481 -19.36 -7.38 -1.50
N ALA A 482 -20.21 -6.95 -0.58
CA ALA A 482 -21.43 -6.22 -0.91
C ALA A 482 -21.13 -4.71 -1.02
N THR A 483 -21.57 -4.07 -2.10
CA THR A 483 -21.27 -2.66 -2.37
C THR A 483 -22.54 -1.81 -2.37
N SER A 484 -22.50 -0.60 -1.78
CA SER A 484 -23.66 0.30 -1.80
C SER A 484 -23.30 1.76 -1.52
N ASN A 485 -23.96 2.70 -2.20
CA ASN A 485 -23.86 4.14 -1.90
C ASN A 485 -22.45 4.77 -1.90
N ASN A 486 -21.49 4.16 -2.60
CA ASN A 486 -20.17 4.76 -2.81
C ASN A 486 -20.28 5.89 -3.86
N VAL A 487 -19.56 6.98 -3.64
CA VAL A 487 -19.54 8.15 -4.54
C VAL A 487 -18.13 8.32 -5.08
N LEU A 488 -17.99 8.17 -6.38
CA LEU A 488 -16.73 8.37 -7.08
C LEU A 488 -16.72 9.75 -7.74
N THR A 489 -15.57 10.40 -7.77
CA THR A 489 -15.33 11.63 -8.53
C THR A 489 -13.92 11.62 -9.09
N ASP A 490 -13.75 12.13 -10.31
CA ASP A 490 -12.42 12.26 -10.92
C ASP A 490 -11.64 13.47 -10.38
N ALA A 491 -12.25 14.28 -9.51
CA ALA A 491 -11.68 15.53 -9.00
C ALA A 491 -11.47 15.47 -7.49
N ARG A 492 -10.25 15.09 -7.05
CA ARG A 492 -9.83 15.16 -5.63
C ARG A 492 -10.19 16.48 -4.94
N ALA A 493 -10.13 17.59 -5.66
CA ALA A 493 -10.38 18.94 -5.14
C ALA A 493 -11.86 19.18 -4.76
N ASP A 494 -12.76 18.30 -5.19
CA ASP A 494 -14.17 18.36 -4.85
C ASP A 494 -14.50 17.64 -3.54
N ILE A 495 -13.54 16.91 -2.95
CA ILE A 495 -13.68 16.25 -1.65
C ILE A 495 -13.00 17.09 -0.55
N PHE A 496 -13.76 17.38 0.51
CA PHE A 496 -13.33 18.12 1.69
C PHE A 496 -13.41 17.21 2.90
N HIS A 497 -12.34 17.14 3.69
CA HIS A 497 -12.29 16.34 4.90
C HIS A 497 -11.84 17.19 6.10
N ALA A 498 -12.62 17.17 7.18
CA ALA A 498 -12.43 18.08 8.31
C ALA A 498 -11.08 17.90 9.02
N ALA A 499 -10.64 16.65 9.23
CA ALA A 499 -9.39 16.36 9.92
C ALA A 499 -8.16 16.71 9.06
N ALA A 500 -8.21 16.41 7.75
CA ALA A 500 -7.14 16.71 6.81
C ALA A 500 -6.94 18.23 6.63
N GLN A 501 -8.03 18.99 6.68
CA GLN A 501 -8.04 20.44 6.50
C GLN A 501 -8.10 21.21 7.83
N TYR A 502 -7.89 20.54 8.97
CA TYR A 502 -7.92 21.17 10.29
C TYR A 502 -6.84 22.25 10.40
N ARG A 503 -7.26 23.49 10.67
CA ARG A 503 -6.41 24.71 10.70
C ARG A 503 -5.73 25.09 9.38
N ALA A 504 -6.12 24.52 8.24
CA ALA A 504 -5.61 24.97 6.95
C ALA A 504 -6.09 26.41 6.65
N LYS A 505 -5.19 27.27 6.15
CA LYS A 505 -5.43 28.72 6.00
C LYS A 505 -6.60 29.07 5.07
N ALA A 506 -6.87 28.26 4.05
CA ALA A 506 -7.95 28.45 3.07
C ALA A 506 -9.09 27.42 3.26
N SER A 507 -9.24 26.88 4.47
CA SER A 507 -10.21 25.83 4.76
C SER A 507 -11.66 26.37 4.82
N PRO A 508 -12.64 25.69 4.21
CA PRO A 508 -14.06 26.00 4.39
C PRO A 508 -14.61 25.52 5.76
N TRP A 509 -13.79 24.84 6.55
CA TRP A 509 -14.18 24.31 7.85
C TRP A 509 -14.13 25.36 8.96
N GLY A 510 -15.09 25.30 9.87
CA GLY A 510 -15.18 26.14 11.06
C GLY A 510 -15.66 25.35 12.27
N TYR A 511 -15.52 25.94 13.46
CA TYR A 511 -15.76 25.25 14.74
C TYR A 511 -16.62 26.14 15.62
N GLN A 512 -17.75 25.61 16.10
CA GLN A 512 -18.80 26.41 16.73
C GLN A 512 -19.30 25.79 18.04
N ARG A 513 -19.78 26.66 18.92
CA ARG A 513 -20.57 26.31 20.10
C ARG A 513 -22.02 26.75 19.89
N GLY A 514 -22.96 25.89 20.26
CA GLY A 514 -24.40 26.14 20.24
C GLY A 514 -24.97 26.37 21.64
N SER A 515 -25.91 27.30 21.78
CA SER A 515 -26.73 27.48 22.97
C SER A 515 -28.18 27.73 22.55
N GLY A 516 -29.04 26.71 22.72
CA GLY A 516 -30.35 26.68 22.08
C GLY A 516 -30.23 26.71 20.55
N ALA A 517 -30.90 27.66 19.91
CA ALA A 517 -30.85 27.84 18.45
C ALA A 517 -29.67 28.71 17.95
N THR A 518 -28.92 29.33 18.86
CA THR A 518 -27.86 30.28 18.52
C THR A 518 -26.50 29.60 18.46
N TRP A 519 -25.70 29.92 17.44
CA TRP A 519 -24.35 29.39 17.24
C TRP A 519 -23.30 30.51 17.18
N SER A 520 -22.13 30.29 17.78
CA SER A 520 -21.00 31.22 17.76
C SER A 520 -19.70 30.48 17.49
N SER A 521 -18.78 31.09 16.75
CA SER A 521 -17.44 30.53 16.51
C SER A 521 -16.64 30.39 17.79
N LEU A 522 -15.88 29.31 17.89
CA LEU A 522 -14.95 29.06 18.99
C LEU A 522 -13.58 29.71 18.70
N PRO A 523 -12.92 30.34 19.70
CA PRO A 523 -11.54 30.78 19.56
C PRO A 523 -10.56 29.60 19.64
N TYR A 524 -9.42 29.71 18.96
CA TYR A 524 -8.35 28.71 19.02
C TYR A 524 -7.48 28.89 20.26
N ASP A 525 -7.24 27.81 20.99
CA ASP A 525 -6.29 27.73 22.10
C ASP A 525 -5.05 26.95 21.66
N SER A 526 -3.92 27.65 21.54
CA SER A 526 -2.64 27.04 21.12
C SER A 526 -2.04 26.11 22.17
N SER A 527 -2.44 26.23 23.44
CA SER A 527 -1.90 25.37 24.52
C SER A 527 -2.45 23.95 24.48
N THR A 528 -3.69 23.79 23.98
CA THR A 528 -4.34 22.49 23.85
C THR A 528 -4.59 22.09 22.40
N ALA A 529 -4.12 22.91 21.45
CA ALA A 529 -4.32 22.75 20.02
C ALA A 529 -5.78 22.57 19.57
N THR A 530 -6.73 23.11 20.33
CA THR A 530 -8.18 22.94 20.11
C THR A 530 -8.91 24.28 20.04
N TYR A 531 -10.07 24.31 19.38
CA TYR A 531 -10.99 25.43 19.43
C TYR A 531 -11.91 25.27 20.65
N ARG A 532 -11.90 26.21 21.58
CA ARG A 532 -12.59 26.00 22.87
C ARG A 532 -13.06 27.26 23.56
N GLN A 533 -14.21 27.17 24.24
CA GLN A 533 -14.76 28.20 25.11
C GLN A 533 -15.91 27.64 25.93
N ALA A 534 -16.08 28.11 27.17
CA ALA A 534 -17.25 27.81 28.02
C ALA A 534 -17.56 26.30 28.16
N GLY A 535 -16.50 25.50 28.38
CA GLY A 535 -16.61 24.04 28.56
C GLY A 535 -16.85 23.24 27.28
N VAL A 536 -16.97 23.88 26.12
CA VAL A 536 -17.02 23.22 24.81
C VAL A 536 -15.61 23.22 24.20
N SER A 537 -15.23 22.10 23.56
CA SER A 537 -13.96 21.95 22.85
C SER A 537 -14.16 21.19 21.54
N VAL A 538 -13.48 21.63 20.48
CA VAL A 538 -13.42 20.94 19.19
C VAL A 538 -11.95 20.87 18.75
N GLY A 539 -11.41 19.65 18.69
CA GLY A 539 -10.09 19.35 18.17
C GLY A 539 -10.13 18.95 16.70
N ARG A 540 -9.05 18.29 16.25
CA ARG A 540 -8.98 17.74 14.89
C ARG A 540 -10.03 16.65 14.66
N PHE A 541 -10.25 15.82 15.67
CA PHE A 541 -11.18 14.70 15.66
C PHE A 541 -12.19 14.80 16.82
N GLY A 542 -11.69 14.93 18.06
CA GLY A 542 -12.54 15.02 19.26
C GLY A 542 -13.44 16.27 19.32
N VAL A 543 -14.74 16.04 19.54
CA VAL A 543 -15.78 17.04 19.73
C VAL A 543 -16.43 16.85 21.10
N SER A 544 -16.21 17.80 22.01
CA SER A 544 -16.71 17.74 23.39
C SER A 544 -17.75 18.83 23.64
N PRO A 545 -19.04 18.49 23.78
CA PRO A 545 -20.05 19.44 24.25
C PRO A 545 -19.88 19.70 25.76
N SER A 546 -20.62 20.68 26.27
CA SER A 546 -20.76 20.94 27.71
C SER A 546 -22.17 20.56 28.17
N ALA A 547 -22.42 20.55 29.47
CA ALA A 547 -23.73 20.25 30.04
C ALA A 547 -24.88 21.13 29.48
N SER A 548 -24.58 22.36 29.03
CA SER A 548 -25.58 23.31 28.52
C SER A 548 -25.28 23.88 27.12
N GLY A 549 -24.19 23.43 26.48
CA GLY A 549 -23.75 23.94 25.19
C GLY A 549 -23.35 22.83 24.23
N ALA A 550 -23.95 22.84 23.05
CA ALA A 550 -23.63 21.92 21.95
C ALA A 550 -22.29 22.30 21.30
N ALA A 551 -21.65 21.34 20.66
CA ALA A 551 -20.41 21.51 19.92
C ALA A 551 -20.63 21.15 18.45
N ALA A 552 -19.97 21.83 17.52
CA ALA A 552 -20.09 21.47 16.11
C ALA A 552 -18.84 21.76 15.27
N ILE A 553 -18.63 20.87 14.30
CA ILE A 553 -17.81 21.11 13.12
C ILE A 553 -18.74 21.62 12.02
N THR A 554 -18.34 22.68 11.32
CA THR A 554 -19.11 23.28 10.22
C THR A 554 -18.31 23.32 8.94
N TRP A 555 -18.97 23.11 7.81
CA TRP A 555 -18.43 23.36 6.48
C TRP A 555 -19.25 24.46 5.80
N THR A 556 -18.59 25.52 5.35
CA THR A 556 -19.23 26.61 4.60
C THR A 556 -19.00 26.40 3.12
N ALA A 557 -20.07 26.26 2.33
CA ALA A 557 -19.98 25.93 0.92
C ALA A 557 -19.18 27.01 0.14
N PRO A 558 -18.00 26.68 -0.43
CA PRO A 558 -17.22 27.65 -1.19
C PRO A 558 -17.88 28.03 -2.52
N ARG A 559 -18.76 27.18 -3.06
CA ARG A 559 -19.49 27.40 -4.30
C ARG A 559 -20.89 26.78 -4.23
N SER A 560 -21.77 27.18 -5.14
CA SER A 560 -23.08 26.52 -5.30
C SER A 560 -22.91 25.17 -6.01
N GLY A 561 -23.73 24.18 -5.65
CA GLY A 561 -23.68 22.85 -6.27
C GLY A 561 -24.53 21.83 -5.52
N VAL A 562 -24.30 20.57 -5.83
CA VAL A 562 -24.89 19.43 -5.12
C VAL A 562 -23.77 18.69 -4.39
N VAL A 563 -23.99 18.38 -3.12
CA VAL A 563 -23.00 17.71 -2.28
C VAL A 563 -23.54 16.46 -1.59
N SER A 564 -22.62 15.57 -1.25
CA SER A 564 -22.82 14.42 -0.38
C SER A 564 -21.99 14.59 0.88
N VAL A 565 -22.50 14.13 2.02
CA VAL A 565 -21.81 14.21 3.32
C VAL A 565 -21.65 12.82 3.93
N ARG A 566 -20.52 12.61 4.58
CA ARG A 566 -20.20 11.40 5.37
C ARG A 566 -19.72 11.80 6.75
N ALA A 567 -20.14 11.05 7.75
CA ALA A 567 -19.67 11.16 9.12
C ALA A 567 -19.90 9.84 9.85
N PHE A 568 -18.95 9.45 10.70
CA PHE A 568 -19.07 8.27 11.53
C PHE A 568 -18.72 8.62 12.99
N PRO A 569 -19.55 9.41 13.70
CA PRO A 569 -19.27 9.75 15.10
C PRO A 569 -19.12 8.50 15.96
N VAL A 570 -18.09 8.46 16.81
CA VAL A 570 -17.86 7.42 17.82
C VAL A 570 -17.82 8.07 19.20
N ALA A 571 -18.70 7.64 20.12
CA ALA A 571 -18.68 8.16 21.48
C ALA A 571 -17.46 7.67 22.25
N HIS A 572 -16.85 8.57 23.01
CA HIS A 572 -15.73 8.21 23.88
C HIS A 572 -16.17 7.30 25.04
N SER A 573 -17.43 7.44 25.47
CA SER A 573 -18.11 6.57 26.43
C SER A 573 -19.62 6.81 26.35
N GLY A 574 -20.43 5.83 26.77
CA GLY A 574 -21.89 5.95 26.77
C GLY A 574 -22.43 6.24 25.38
N THR A 575 -23.40 7.16 25.28
CA THR A 575 -23.98 7.58 24.00
C THR A 575 -24.00 9.09 23.82
N ALA A 576 -24.03 9.53 22.56
CA ALA A 576 -24.10 10.93 22.17
C ALA A 576 -25.00 11.13 20.95
N ASN A 577 -25.90 12.12 21.03
CA ASN A 577 -26.76 12.49 19.91
C ASN A 577 -26.01 13.43 18.94
N VAL A 578 -25.90 13.01 17.69
CA VAL A 578 -25.23 13.75 16.61
C VAL A 578 -26.22 14.02 15.48
N ALA A 579 -26.26 15.27 15.00
CA ALA A 579 -27.14 15.68 13.90
C ALA A 579 -26.36 16.47 12.85
N VAL A 580 -26.65 16.20 11.58
CA VAL A 580 -26.16 16.98 10.46
C VAL A 580 -27.28 17.90 9.99
N THR A 581 -26.99 19.20 9.90
CA THR A 581 -27.95 20.20 9.44
C THR A 581 -27.39 20.98 8.25
N VAL A 582 -28.28 21.38 7.33
CA VAL A 582 -27.99 22.35 6.27
C VAL A 582 -28.80 23.60 6.58
N ASN A 583 -28.13 24.72 6.85
CA ASN A 583 -28.77 25.97 7.26
C ASN A 583 -29.78 25.80 8.41
N GLY A 584 -29.47 24.92 9.38
CA GLY A 584 -30.31 24.64 10.55
C GLY A 584 -31.41 23.59 10.34
N ARG A 585 -31.67 23.14 9.10
CA ARG A 585 -32.57 22.00 8.84
C ARG A 585 -31.81 20.69 9.00
N VAL A 586 -32.29 19.79 9.86
CA VAL A 586 -31.74 18.42 9.99
C VAL A 586 -31.92 17.66 8.68
N VAL A 587 -30.82 17.13 8.16
CA VAL A 587 -30.80 16.26 6.97
C VAL A 587 -30.54 14.79 7.34
N THR A 588 -29.75 14.54 8.39
CA THR A 588 -29.58 13.23 9.00
C THR A 588 -29.22 13.38 10.48
N LYS A 589 -29.49 12.36 11.30
CA LYS A 589 -29.16 12.32 12.74
C LYS A 589 -29.07 10.89 13.23
N GLY A 590 -28.33 10.67 14.31
CA GLY A 590 -28.23 9.39 14.98
C GLY A 590 -27.70 9.52 16.40
N GLU A 591 -27.83 8.45 17.17
CA GLU A 591 -27.20 8.30 18.48
C GLU A 591 -25.96 7.43 18.29
N ALA A 592 -24.79 7.97 18.58
CA ALA A 592 -23.51 7.26 18.51
C ALA A 592 -23.15 6.72 19.89
N ASP A 593 -22.73 5.46 19.94
CA ASP A 593 -22.10 4.84 21.10
C ASP A 593 -20.62 4.54 20.79
N THR A 594 -19.99 3.63 21.54
CA THR A 594 -18.60 3.23 21.34
C THR A 594 -18.36 2.40 20.06
N ALA A 595 -19.41 1.83 19.45
CA ALA A 595 -19.35 1.20 18.12
C ALA A 595 -19.56 2.22 16.98
N GLY A 596 -20.07 3.41 17.32
CA GLY A 596 -20.27 4.53 16.40
C GLY A 596 -21.59 4.49 15.64
N ALA A 597 -21.85 5.51 14.84
CA ALA A 597 -23.06 5.61 14.03
C ALA A 597 -22.79 6.18 12.64
N ASN A 598 -23.30 5.51 11.61
CA ASN A 598 -23.12 5.96 10.23
C ASN A 598 -24.12 7.07 9.86
N LEU A 599 -23.64 8.29 9.60
CA LEU A 599 -24.46 9.44 9.24
C LEU A 599 -24.13 9.92 7.82
N THR A 600 -25.04 9.63 6.89
CA THR A 600 -24.90 10.02 5.49
C THR A 600 -26.08 10.86 5.03
N ALA A 601 -25.83 11.75 4.09
CA ALA A 601 -26.88 12.40 3.29
C ALA A 601 -26.32 12.75 1.92
N ASP A 602 -27.08 12.47 0.88
CA ASP A 602 -26.68 12.66 -0.50
C ASP A 602 -27.59 13.67 -1.20
N GLU A 603 -27.13 14.18 -2.34
CA GLU A 603 -27.89 15.08 -3.21
C GLU A 603 -28.35 16.38 -2.51
N LEU A 604 -27.55 16.88 -1.56
CA LEU A 604 -27.83 18.11 -0.85
C LEU A 604 -27.51 19.31 -1.75
N THR A 605 -28.53 20.08 -2.12
CA THR A 605 -28.32 21.33 -2.86
C THR A 605 -27.83 22.42 -1.91
N VAL A 606 -26.68 23.01 -2.24
CA VAL A 606 -26.08 24.13 -1.49
C VAL A 606 -25.85 25.34 -2.39
N ARG A 607 -25.96 26.53 -1.82
CA ARG A 607 -25.50 27.79 -2.39
C ARG A 607 -24.16 28.17 -1.76
N ALA A 608 -23.34 28.92 -2.49
CA ALA A 608 -22.14 29.51 -1.92
C ALA A 608 -22.49 30.28 -0.62
N GLY A 609 -21.80 29.96 0.47
CA GLY A 609 -22.04 30.52 1.81
C GLY A 609 -23.03 29.74 2.70
N ASP A 610 -23.74 28.73 2.18
CA ASP A 610 -24.55 27.83 3.01
C ASP A 610 -23.68 27.05 3.99
N VAL A 611 -24.21 26.78 5.18
CA VAL A 611 -23.47 26.09 6.26
C VAL A 611 -24.05 24.70 6.48
N ILE A 612 -23.21 23.69 6.28
CA ILE A 612 -23.44 22.33 6.77
C ILE A 612 -22.82 22.23 8.16
N ARG A 613 -23.57 21.71 9.13
CA ARG A 613 -23.14 21.61 10.53
C ARG A 613 -23.32 20.20 11.05
N PHE A 614 -22.24 19.61 11.55
CA PHE A 614 -22.18 18.34 12.25
C PHE A 614 -22.16 18.63 13.75
N ALA A 615 -23.32 18.54 14.40
CA ALA A 615 -23.56 19.02 15.76
C ALA A 615 -23.72 17.87 16.75
N VAL A 616 -22.96 17.94 17.85
CA VAL A 616 -23.06 17.06 19.02
C VAL A 616 -23.86 17.79 20.08
N ALA A 617 -24.95 17.16 20.54
CA ALA A 617 -25.90 17.78 21.45
C ALA A 617 -25.28 18.13 22.83
N ALA A 618 -25.79 19.19 23.46
CA ALA A 618 -25.44 19.53 24.84
C ALA A 618 -25.79 18.39 25.80
N GLY A 619 -24.97 18.19 26.83
CA GLY A 619 -25.16 17.13 27.83
C GLY A 619 -24.80 15.72 27.35
N GLY A 620 -24.45 15.53 26.07
CA GLY A 620 -23.90 14.28 25.56
C GLY A 620 -22.42 14.08 25.93
N GLY A 621 -21.91 12.86 25.72
CA GLY A 621 -20.48 12.55 25.83
C GLY A 621 -19.62 13.23 24.75
N ALA A 622 -18.30 13.23 24.95
CA ALA A 622 -17.37 13.56 23.87
C ALA A 622 -17.43 12.49 22.78
N VAL A 623 -17.25 12.91 21.53
CA VAL A 623 -17.22 12.02 20.37
C VAL A 623 -15.97 12.25 19.56
N SER A 624 -15.40 11.19 19.01
CA SER A 624 -14.56 11.25 17.82
C SER A 624 -15.45 11.56 16.62
N LEU A 625 -15.04 12.48 15.75
CA LEU A 625 -15.81 12.89 14.57
C LEU A 625 -14.95 13.61 13.52
N ALA A 626 -14.75 12.97 12.36
CA ALA A 626 -14.06 13.53 11.21
C ALA A 626 -14.95 13.54 9.94
N PRO A 627 -15.83 14.54 9.76
CA PRO A 627 -16.77 14.53 8.65
C PRO A 627 -16.14 14.89 7.30
N ALA A 628 -16.77 14.41 6.24
CA ALA A 628 -16.43 14.70 4.86
C ALA A 628 -17.61 15.33 4.10
N VAL A 629 -17.29 16.17 3.12
CA VAL A 629 -18.24 16.75 2.16
C VAL A 629 -17.63 16.62 0.76
N ALA A 630 -18.36 16.04 -0.20
CA ALA A 630 -17.94 16.00 -1.60
C ALA A 630 -18.94 16.71 -2.50
N TYR A 631 -18.48 17.52 -3.45
CA TYR A 631 -19.33 17.91 -4.57
C TYR A 631 -19.52 16.72 -5.51
N THR A 632 -20.78 16.43 -5.84
CA THR A 632 -21.13 15.26 -6.66
C THR A 632 -21.79 15.65 -7.97
N ALA A 633 -22.22 16.90 -8.11
CA ALA A 633 -22.81 17.43 -9.32
C ALA A 633 -22.76 18.96 -9.35
N GLN A 634 -22.79 19.52 -10.55
CA GLN A 634 -22.89 20.94 -10.84
C GLN A 634 -24.35 21.40 -10.91
N ALA A 635 -24.55 22.70 -10.67
CA ALA A 635 -25.87 23.32 -10.79
C ALA A 635 -26.29 23.57 -12.25
N ARG A 636 -25.32 23.65 -13.16
CA ARG A 636 -25.50 23.85 -14.60
C ARG A 636 -24.36 23.18 -15.34
N SER A 637 -24.66 22.53 -16.47
CA SER A 637 -23.62 21.97 -17.33
C SER A 637 -22.87 23.10 -18.02
N THR A 638 -21.55 22.98 -18.07
CA THR A 638 -20.65 23.87 -18.82
C THR A 638 -20.00 23.16 -20.00
N ASP A 639 -20.51 21.99 -20.38
CA ASP A 639 -19.90 21.14 -21.39
C ASP A 639 -19.93 21.80 -22.77
N ALA A 640 -18.82 21.66 -23.51
CA ALA A 640 -18.76 22.15 -24.87
C ALA A 640 -19.59 21.26 -25.82
N THR A 641 -19.87 21.75 -27.04
CA THR A 641 -20.50 20.94 -28.07
C THR A 641 -19.61 19.72 -28.40
N GLY A 642 -20.17 18.51 -28.26
CA GLY A 642 -19.43 17.25 -28.40
C GLY A 642 -18.90 16.66 -27.08
N GLN A 643 -19.26 17.26 -25.94
CA GLN A 643 -18.99 16.75 -24.59
C GLN A 643 -20.30 16.57 -23.82
N TRP A 644 -20.33 15.51 -23.02
CA TRP A 644 -21.43 15.19 -22.12
C TRP A 644 -20.86 14.57 -20.83
N THR A 645 -20.82 15.33 -19.74
CA THR A 645 -20.27 14.90 -18.44
C THR A 645 -21.34 14.50 -17.44
N PHE A 646 -22.63 14.58 -17.81
CA PHE A 646 -23.79 14.27 -16.95
C PHE A 646 -23.72 14.93 -15.57
N SER A 647 -23.06 16.10 -15.53
CA SER A 647 -22.68 16.78 -14.29
C SER A 647 -23.88 17.40 -13.56
N VAL A 648 -25.06 17.47 -14.17
CA VAL A 648 -26.28 18.03 -13.56
C VAL A 648 -27.28 16.92 -13.29
N ALA A 649 -27.70 16.78 -12.02
CA ALA A 649 -28.68 15.78 -11.63
C ALA A 649 -30.00 15.93 -12.41
N GLY A 650 -30.50 14.81 -12.95
CA GLY A 650 -31.71 14.74 -13.76
C GLY A 650 -31.55 15.20 -15.22
N ASP A 651 -30.38 15.71 -15.62
CA ASP A 651 -30.12 16.16 -16.99
C ASP A 651 -29.30 15.12 -17.77
N ALA A 652 -29.98 14.34 -18.62
CA ALA A 652 -29.32 13.41 -19.54
C ALA A 652 -28.68 14.10 -20.76
N GLN A 653 -28.71 15.43 -20.83
CA GLN A 653 -28.08 16.25 -21.86
C GLN A 653 -28.49 15.84 -23.29
N GLY A 654 -29.75 15.43 -23.42
CA GLY A 654 -30.35 15.00 -24.69
C GLY A 654 -30.12 13.54 -25.06
N TRP A 655 -29.40 12.76 -24.24
CA TRP A 655 -29.28 11.32 -24.43
C TRP A 655 -30.52 10.57 -23.95
N THR A 656 -30.87 9.49 -24.65
CA THR A 656 -32.02 8.63 -24.37
C THR A 656 -31.60 7.17 -24.45
N SER A 657 -32.33 6.26 -23.81
CA SER A 657 -32.03 4.82 -23.87
C SER A 657 -33.30 3.99 -24.04
N ASN A 658 -33.12 2.76 -24.51
CA ASN A 658 -34.16 1.74 -24.56
C ASN A 658 -34.40 1.05 -23.20
N VAL A 659 -33.55 1.32 -22.20
CA VAL A 659 -33.73 0.90 -20.80
C VAL A 659 -33.92 2.12 -19.89
N PRO A 660 -34.43 1.96 -18.66
CA PRO A 660 -34.55 3.06 -17.72
C PRO A 660 -33.20 3.74 -17.45
N THR A 661 -33.20 5.07 -17.45
CA THR A 661 -32.00 5.87 -17.14
C THR A 661 -32.24 6.78 -15.94
N THR A 662 -31.16 7.14 -15.27
CA THR A 662 -31.17 8.16 -14.21
C THR A 662 -29.84 8.90 -14.22
N VAL A 663 -29.85 10.22 -14.15
CA VAL A 663 -28.64 11.03 -13.98
C VAL A 663 -28.55 11.54 -12.57
N ARG A 664 -27.54 11.07 -11.84
CA ARG A 664 -27.27 11.44 -10.44
C ARG A 664 -25.77 11.40 -10.20
N ARG A 665 -25.30 12.25 -9.28
CA ARG A 665 -23.90 12.25 -8.82
C ARG A 665 -22.85 12.28 -9.95
N GLY A 666 -23.13 13.04 -11.01
CA GLY A 666 -22.19 13.23 -12.12
C GLY A 666 -22.12 12.09 -13.11
N ALA A 667 -23.06 11.13 -13.08
CA ALA A 667 -23.10 10.02 -14.02
C ALA A 667 -24.51 9.70 -14.50
N LEU A 668 -24.61 9.18 -15.72
CA LEU A 668 -25.80 8.58 -16.29
C LEU A 668 -25.78 7.07 -16.03
N SER A 669 -26.75 6.58 -15.25
CA SER A 669 -26.92 5.15 -14.96
C SER A 669 -27.94 4.51 -15.89
N LEU A 670 -27.66 3.29 -16.34
CA LEU A 670 -28.45 2.42 -17.21
C LEU A 670 -28.63 1.06 -16.53
N LYS A 671 -29.84 0.48 -16.60
CA LYS A 671 -30.09 -0.88 -16.11
C LYS A 671 -30.29 -1.85 -17.28
N ALA A 672 -29.24 -2.58 -17.64
CA ALA A 672 -29.26 -3.52 -18.75
C ALA A 672 -30.09 -4.78 -18.39
N ALA A 673 -30.85 -5.29 -19.36
CA ALA A 673 -31.83 -6.37 -19.16
C ALA A 673 -31.60 -7.59 -20.08
N GLY A 674 -30.34 -7.93 -20.36
CA GLY A 674 -29.96 -9.12 -21.14
C GLY A 674 -30.11 -9.00 -22.66
N GLY A 675 -30.79 -7.97 -23.17
CA GLY A 675 -30.79 -7.58 -24.59
C GLY A 675 -29.79 -6.46 -24.90
N THR A 676 -29.64 -6.07 -26.17
CA THR A 676 -28.79 -4.93 -26.54
C THR A 676 -29.28 -3.66 -25.87
N THR A 677 -28.43 -3.08 -25.01
CA THR A 677 -28.69 -1.79 -24.40
C THR A 677 -28.17 -0.70 -25.32
N THR A 678 -28.96 0.32 -25.60
CA THR A 678 -28.59 1.43 -26.50
C THR A 678 -28.72 2.76 -25.80
N LEU A 679 -27.72 3.63 -25.96
CA LEU A 679 -27.71 5.01 -25.54
C LEU A 679 -27.62 5.90 -26.79
N ASP A 680 -28.70 6.62 -27.08
CA ASP A 680 -28.92 7.42 -28.28
C ASP A 680 -28.79 8.91 -27.97
N SER A 681 -27.92 9.61 -28.68
CA SER A 681 -27.82 11.07 -28.62
C SER A 681 -29.05 11.76 -29.24
N ALA A 682 -29.23 13.05 -28.93
CA ALA A 682 -30.24 13.88 -29.57
C ALA A 682 -30.02 13.96 -31.10
N PRO A 683 -31.09 14.03 -31.91
CA PRO A 683 -30.96 14.21 -33.34
C PRO A 683 -30.40 15.60 -33.67
N LYS A 684 -29.79 15.71 -34.85
CA LYS A 684 -29.25 16.96 -35.42
C LYS A 684 -28.07 17.55 -34.64
N LEU A 685 -27.14 16.70 -34.20
CA LEU A 685 -25.93 17.13 -33.51
C LEU A 685 -25.13 18.18 -34.30
N GLY A 686 -25.10 18.06 -35.63
CA GLY A 686 -24.42 19.04 -36.50
C GLY A 686 -22.90 19.06 -36.33
N LEU A 687 -22.29 17.95 -35.90
CA LEU A 687 -20.87 17.89 -35.57
C LEU A 687 -20.05 17.63 -36.84
N SER A 688 -18.95 18.33 -37.02
CA SER A 688 -18.03 18.03 -38.13
C SER A 688 -17.24 16.77 -37.83
N ALA A 689 -17.33 15.74 -38.68
CA ALA A 689 -16.51 14.53 -38.58
C ALA A 689 -15.01 14.86 -38.62
N ALA A 690 -14.60 15.93 -39.31
CA ALA A 690 -13.20 16.35 -39.38
C ALA A 690 -12.68 16.97 -38.08
N ALA A 691 -13.56 17.33 -37.13
CA ALA A 691 -13.20 17.90 -35.85
C ALA A 691 -12.80 16.85 -34.80
N SER A 692 -13.09 15.57 -35.04
CA SER A 692 -12.83 14.46 -34.11
C SER A 692 -12.46 13.18 -34.86
N SER A 693 -11.43 12.48 -34.41
CA SER A 693 -11.01 11.18 -34.95
C SER A 693 -11.33 10.00 -34.03
N ALA A 694 -11.79 10.28 -32.80
CA ALA A 694 -12.14 9.26 -31.81
C ALA A 694 -13.29 9.73 -30.90
N LEU A 695 -13.87 8.79 -30.15
CA LEU A 695 -14.77 9.04 -29.02
C LEU A 695 -14.14 8.49 -27.74
N ARG A 696 -13.99 9.33 -26.73
CA ARG A 696 -13.62 8.95 -25.37
C ARG A 696 -14.88 8.65 -24.56
N LEU A 697 -14.93 7.48 -23.93
CA LEU A 697 -16.03 7.03 -23.10
C LEU A 697 -15.48 6.68 -21.72
N THR A 698 -15.95 7.38 -20.68
CA THR A 698 -15.64 7.08 -19.28
C THR A 698 -16.86 6.41 -18.64
N TYR A 699 -16.69 5.16 -18.22
CA TYR A 699 -17.80 4.29 -17.83
C TYR A 699 -17.42 3.30 -16.72
N GLN A 700 -18.43 2.77 -16.03
CA GLN A 700 -18.33 1.61 -15.16
C GLN A 700 -19.29 0.54 -15.70
N ASN A 701 -18.80 -0.70 -15.82
CA ASN A 701 -19.57 -1.83 -16.36
C ASN A 701 -19.69 -2.95 -15.32
N ASP A 702 -20.79 -2.97 -14.57
CA ASP A 702 -21.13 -4.03 -13.62
C ASP A 702 -22.00 -5.12 -14.29
N THR A 703 -21.61 -5.48 -15.51
CA THR A 703 -22.27 -6.53 -16.30
C THR A 703 -21.20 -7.44 -16.89
N SER A 704 -21.60 -8.62 -17.37
CA SER A 704 -20.72 -9.53 -18.10
C SER A 704 -20.50 -9.14 -19.57
N ALA A 705 -20.89 -7.93 -19.99
CA ALA A 705 -20.71 -7.50 -21.38
C ALA A 705 -19.23 -7.20 -21.67
N THR A 706 -18.71 -7.78 -22.74
CA THR A 706 -17.31 -7.62 -23.17
C THR A 706 -17.13 -6.81 -24.46
N GLU A 707 -18.22 -6.47 -25.15
CA GLU A 707 -18.18 -5.76 -26.44
C GLU A 707 -19.20 -4.63 -26.51
N GLY A 708 -18.74 -3.49 -27.03
CA GLY A 708 -19.55 -2.33 -27.36
C GLY A 708 -19.43 -1.94 -28.82
N ARG A 709 -20.36 -1.09 -29.28
CA ARG A 709 -20.32 -0.52 -30.63
C ARG A 709 -20.83 0.90 -30.66
N ILE A 710 -20.10 1.78 -31.32
CA ILE A 710 -20.50 3.16 -31.60
C ILE A 710 -21.05 3.21 -33.02
N PHE A 711 -22.32 3.56 -33.16
CA PHE A 711 -22.95 3.86 -34.43
C PHE A 711 -23.04 5.37 -34.64
N PHE A 712 -23.00 5.79 -35.90
CA PHE A 712 -23.20 7.17 -36.29
C PHE A 712 -24.09 7.30 -37.52
N SER A 713 -24.62 8.51 -37.74
CA SER A 713 -25.32 8.87 -38.98
C SER A 713 -24.84 10.21 -39.49
N THR A 714 -24.80 10.38 -40.81
CA THR A 714 -24.38 11.61 -41.48
C THR A 714 -25.58 12.43 -41.97
N ALA A 715 -25.31 13.57 -42.62
CA ALA A 715 -26.33 14.50 -43.14
C ALA A 715 -27.38 13.87 -44.09
N SER A 716 -27.10 12.69 -44.68
CA SER A 716 -28.06 11.93 -45.49
C SER A 716 -29.19 11.27 -44.67
N GLY A 717 -29.07 11.22 -43.34
CA GLY A 717 -30.18 10.90 -42.43
C GLY A 717 -30.62 9.43 -42.40
N GLY A 718 -29.73 8.49 -42.70
CA GLY A 718 -30.03 7.05 -42.68
C GLY A 718 -30.24 6.46 -41.27
N ALA A 719 -30.88 5.29 -41.21
CA ALA A 719 -30.90 4.46 -40.00
C ALA A 719 -29.48 3.98 -39.67
N PHE A 720 -29.18 3.74 -38.39
CA PHE A 720 -27.90 3.15 -38.00
C PHE A 720 -27.70 1.81 -38.69
N SER A 721 -26.51 1.61 -39.24
CA SER A 721 -26.14 0.41 -39.98
C SER A 721 -24.81 -0.13 -39.44
N ALA A 722 -24.53 -1.42 -39.63
CA ALA A 722 -23.24 -2.00 -39.27
C ALA A 722 -22.07 -1.34 -40.02
N LYS A 723 -22.33 -0.84 -41.24
CA LYS A 723 -21.37 -0.11 -42.05
C LYS A 723 -20.95 1.20 -41.38
N ASP A 724 -21.89 1.90 -40.75
CA ASP A 724 -21.67 3.20 -40.10
C ASP A 724 -21.43 3.02 -38.59
N SER A 725 -20.53 2.09 -38.23
CA SER A 725 -20.24 1.76 -36.83
C SER A 725 -18.80 1.34 -36.59
N VAL A 726 -18.35 1.46 -35.34
CA VAL A 726 -17.05 0.94 -34.87
C VAL A 726 -17.25 0.13 -33.60
N ALA A 727 -16.70 -1.08 -33.55
CA ALA A 727 -16.71 -1.93 -32.36
C ALA A 727 -15.57 -1.54 -31.42
N PHE A 728 -15.73 -1.77 -30.13
CA PHE A 728 -14.69 -1.60 -29.12
C PHE A 728 -14.86 -2.64 -28.01
N ALA A 729 -13.78 -3.00 -27.32
CA ALA A 729 -13.89 -3.89 -26.18
C ALA A 729 -14.44 -3.11 -24.98
N ILE A 730 -15.21 -3.81 -24.16
CA ILE A 730 -15.66 -3.30 -22.87
C ILE A 730 -15.09 -4.26 -21.86
N ASN A 731 -14.27 -3.79 -20.94
CA ASN A 731 -13.83 -4.66 -19.87
C ASN A 731 -15.01 -4.87 -18.89
N PRO A 732 -15.39 -6.12 -18.56
CA PRO A 732 -16.17 -6.39 -17.36
C PRO A 732 -15.41 -5.92 -16.13
N ALA A 733 -16.12 -5.40 -15.15
CA ALA A 733 -15.58 -5.07 -13.83
C ALA A 733 -14.70 -6.20 -13.26
N SER A 734 -15.18 -7.44 -13.32
CA SER A 734 -14.46 -8.63 -12.85
C SER A 734 -13.13 -8.87 -13.55
N ASP A 735 -13.05 -8.60 -14.85
CA ASP A 735 -11.91 -9.01 -15.67
C ASP A 735 -10.72 -8.07 -15.45
N SER A 736 -10.98 -6.78 -15.25
CA SER A 736 -9.98 -5.82 -14.79
C SER A 736 -9.61 -5.96 -13.31
N GLY A 737 -10.23 -6.90 -12.59
CA GLY A 737 -10.12 -6.97 -11.14
C GLY A 737 -10.65 -5.71 -10.46
N THR A 738 -11.68 -5.04 -10.98
CA THR A 738 -12.24 -3.78 -10.44
C THR A 738 -13.75 -3.91 -10.29
N ALA A 739 -14.26 -4.09 -9.07
CA ALA A 739 -15.71 -4.14 -8.81
C ALA A 739 -16.38 -2.76 -8.76
N ILE A 740 -15.64 -1.71 -8.36
CA ILE A 740 -16.16 -0.34 -8.30
C ILE A 740 -15.09 0.62 -8.82
N GLY A 741 -15.34 1.30 -9.93
CA GLY A 741 -14.41 2.26 -10.52
C GLY A 741 -14.84 2.70 -11.92
N TYR A 742 -14.41 3.88 -12.35
CA TYR A 742 -14.57 4.31 -13.74
C TYR A 742 -13.34 3.92 -14.57
N GLN A 743 -13.59 3.40 -15.76
CA GLN A 743 -12.59 3.14 -16.78
C GLN A 743 -12.80 4.09 -17.95
N THR A 744 -11.73 4.38 -18.68
CA THR A 744 -11.79 5.21 -19.88
C THR A 744 -11.31 4.42 -21.09
N VAL A 745 -12.12 4.40 -22.15
CA VAL A 745 -11.75 3.84 -23.45
C VAL A 745 -11.77 4.94 -24.51
N LEU A 746 -10.84 4.87 -25.46
CA LEU A 746 -10.73 5.81 -26.58
C LEU A 746 -10.99 5.07 -27.91
N VAL A 747 -12.20 5.18 -28.43
CA VAL A 747 -12.64 4.42 -29.61
C VAL A 747 -12.28 5.15 -30.91
N PRO A 748 -11.52 4.53 -31.83
CA PRO A 748 -11.27 5.08 -33.17
C PRO A 748 -12.57 5.32 -33.92
N LEU A 749 -12.77 6.52 -34.45
CA LEU A 749 -13.88 6.75 -35.38
C LEU A 749 -13.40 6.90 -36.82
N SER A 750 -12.23 7.51 -37.01
CA SER A 750 -11.66 7.75 -38.34
C SER A 750 -11.17 6.49 -39.07
N GLY A 751 -11.00 5.36 -38.36
CA GLY A 751 -10.73 4.06 -38.99
C GLY A 751 -11.92 3.58 -39.86
N ASN A 752 -13.13 4.04 -39.55
CA ASN A 752 -14.28 3.83 -40.42
C ASN A 752 -14.34 4.89 -41.53
N ARG A 753 -14.17 4.44 -42.79
CA ARG A 753 -14.20 5.28 -44.00
C ARG A 753 -15.46 6.13 -44.18
N ASP A 754 -16.57 5.76 -43.54
CA ASP A 754 -17.84 6.48 -43.65
C ASP A 754 -17.97 7.58 -42.57
N TRP A 755 -17.03 7.70 -41.63
CA TRP A 755 -16.92 8.81 -40.67
C TRP A 755 -16.48 10.10 -41.38
N THR A 756 -17.41 10.73 -42.10
CA THR A 756 -17.16 11.91 -42.93
C THR A 756 -18.31 12.91 -42.88
N GLY A 757 -18.05 14.15 -43.31
CA GLY A 757 -19.07 15.19 -43.41
C GLY A 757 -19.62 15.65 -42.06
N THR A 758 -20.94 15.82 -41.96
CA THR A 758 -21.62 16.27 -40.75
C THR A 758 -22.32 15.10 -40.07
N ILE A 759 -21.93 14.82 -38.83
CA ILE A 759 -22.50 13.80 -37.96
C ILE A 759 -23.77 14.35 -37.31
N GLN A 760 -24.88 13.63 -37.48
CA GLN A 760 -26.21 14.03 -37.05
C GLN A 760 -26.70 13.30 -35.79
N ARG A 761 -26.23 12.06 -35.57
CA ARG A 761 -26.52 11.25 -34.39
C ARG A 761 -25.38 10.30 -34.10
N LEU A 762 -25.19 10.02 -32.81
CA LEU A 762 -24.41 8.92 -32.24
C LEU A 762 -25.33 7.96 -31.49
N ARG A 763 -24.96 6.67 -31.48
CA ARG A 763 -25.51 5.65 -30.60
C ARG A 763 -24.39 4.80 -30.05
N ILE A 764 -24.38 4.60 -28.74
CA ILE A 764 -23.56 3.58 -28.10
C ILE A 764 -24.46 2.38 -27.88
N SER A 765 -24.03 1.19 -28.30
CA SER A 765 -24.72 -0.07 -28.01
C SER A 765 -23.82 -1.02 -27.26
N LEU A 766 -24.38 -1.72 -26.29
CA LEU A 766 -23.68 -2.65 -25.42
C LEU A 766 -24.35 -4.01 -25.58
N ALA A 767 -23.56 -5.07 -25.79
CA ALA A 767 -24.08 -6.42 -25.99
C ALA A 767 -24.81 -6.95 -24.73
N GLY A 768 -25.73 -7.90 -24.93
CA GLY A 768 -26.74 -8.29 -23.94
C GLY A 768 -26.21 -8.96 -22.68
N ALA A 769 -25.94 -8.16 -21.66
CA ALA A 769 -25.73 -8.60 -20.28
C ALA A 769 -26.76 -7.93 -19.35
N THR A 770 -26.96 -8.51 -18.17
CA THR A 770 -27.84 -7.94 -17.13
C THR A 770 -26.98 -7.31 -16.05
N GLY A 771 -27.38 -6.13 -15.57
CA GLY A 771 -26.67 -5.41 -14.51
C GLY A 771 -26.72 -3.91 -14.74
N ASP A 772 -25.88 -3.18 -14.01
CA ASP A 772 -25.87 -1.72 -14.04
C ASP A 772 -24.65 -1.21 -14.83
N ILE A 773 -24.87 -0.17 -15.64
CA ILE A 773 -23.80 0.50 -16.40
C ILE A 773 -23.89 1.97 -16.08
N GLN A 774 -22.77 2.58 -15.69
CA GLN A 774 -22.70 4.01 -15.44
C GLN A 774 -21.80 4.66 -16.48
N VAL A 775 -22.19 5.83 -16.97
CA VAL A 775 -21.41 6.64 -17.90
C VAL A 775 -21.15 7.98 -17.23
N ALA A 776 -19.89 8.23 -16.89
CA ALA A 776 -19.45 9.51 -16.31
C ALA A 776 -19.23 10.55 -17.40
N ALA A 777 -18.69 10.16 -18.56
CA ALA A 777 -18.47 11.09 -19.66
C ALA A 777 -18.52 10.43 -21.04
N ILE A 778 -19.01 11.19 -22.02
CA ILE A 778 -18.89 10.92 -23.46
C ILE A 778 -18.27 12.16 -24.11
N GLU A 779 -17.15 11.98 -24.83
CA GLU A 779 -16.42 13.11 -25.42
C GLU A 779 -15.92 12.78 -26.81
N LEU A 780 -16.17 13.66 -27.78
CA LEU A 780 -15.49 13.57 -29.07
C LEU A 780 -14.06 14.10 -28.95
N ALA A 781 -13.09 13.25 -29.26
CA ALA A 781 -11.68 13.53 -29.15
C ALA A 781 -11.01 13.64 -30.53
N LYS A 782 -9.92 14.41 -30.59
CA LYS A 782 -9.03 14.45 -31.74
C LYS A 782 -7.58 14.30 -31.26
N PRO A 783 -7.17 13.07 -30.91
CA PRO A 783 -5.83 12.80 -30.43
C PRO A 783 -4.79 13.39 -31.39
N ALA A 784 -3.81 14.11 -30.86
CA ALA A 784 -2.86 14.88 -31.64
C ALA A 784 -1.68 14.04 -32.19
N ALA A 785 -1.56 12.80 -31.72
CA ALA A 785 -0.38 11.95 -31.83
C ALA A 785 -0.61 10.72 -32.75
N PRO A 786 0.46 10.04 -33.22
CA PRO A 786 0.32 8.83 -34.03
C PRO A 786 -0.47 7.75 -33.30
N GLY A 787 -1.27 7.02 -34.07
CA GLY A 787 -1.94 5.80 -33.64
C GLY A 787 -1.70 4.72 -34.68
N TRP A 788 -1.70 3.47 -34.23
CA TRP A 788 -1.43 2.30 -35.06
C TRP A 788 -2.57 1.30 -34.86
N GLU A 789 -3.37 1.09 -35.90
CA GLU A 789 -4.25 -0.06 -36.06
C GLU A 789 -3.41 -1.07 -36.85
N PHE A 790 -3.02 -2.20 -36.26
CA PHE A 790 -1.96 -3.08 -36.78
C PHE A 790 -2.36 -3.88 -38.03
N ASP A 791 -3.01 -3.25 -39.03
CA ASP A 791 -3.24 -3.82 -40.38
C ASP A 791 -1.90 -4.17 -41.09
N THR A 792 -0.82 -3.49 -40.71
CA THR A 792 0.56 -3.75 -41.12
C THR A 792 1.49 -3.51 -39.93
N ALA A 793 2.75 -3.92 -40.01
CA ALA A 793 3.74 -3.65 -38.96
C ALA A 793 3.93 -2.14 -38.69
N ALA A 794 3.57 -1.26 -39.63
CA ALA A 794 3.62 0.20 -39.48
C ALA A 794 4.96 0.76 -38.94
N GLY A 795 6.06 0.08 -39.25
CA GLY A 795 7.41 0.42 -38.82
C GLY A 795 7.76 -0.01 -37.39
N TRP A 796 6.86 -0.69 -36.68
CA TRP A 796 7.17 -1.36 -35.44
C TRP A 796 8.11 -2.54 -35.67
N THR A 797 8.94 -2.80 -34.67
CA THR A 797 9.90 -3.89 -34.66
C THR A 797 9.72 -4.73 -33.41
N GLU A 798 9.99 -6.03 -33.47
CA GLU A 798 9.95 -6.94 -32.34
C GLU A 798 11.33 -7.46 -31.98
N ASN A 799 11.54 -7.75 -30.71
CA ASN A 799 12.63 -8.59 -30.24
C ASN A 799 12.02 -9.69 -29.34
N PRO A 800 12.17 -10.98 -29.69
CA PRO A 800 11.65 -12.09 -28.89
C PRO A 800 12.31 -12.19 -27.50
N HIS A 801 13.51 -11.63 -27.31
CA HIS A 801 14.25 -11.61 -26.04
C HIS A 801 14.66 -10.17 -25.71
N ALA A 802 13.71 -9.33 -25.30
CA ALA A 802 13.95 -7.94 -24.93
C ALA A 802 15.01 -7.80 -23.83
N GLU A 803 15.11 -8.80 -22.96
CA GLU A 803 16.11 -8.87 -21.90
C GLU A 803 17.57 -8.91 -22.45
N CYS A 804 17.78 -9.37 -23.70
CA CYS A 804 19.13 -9.57 -24.27
C CYS A 804 19.59 -8.46 -25.23
N VAL A 805 18.91 -7.31 -25.31
CA VAL A 805 19.36 -6.20 -26.19
C VAL A 805 20.57 -5.49 -25.59
N SER A 806 21.74 -6.02 -25.88
CA SER A 806 22.94 -5.21 -25.96
C SER A 806 23.50 -5.30 -27.38
N ALA A 807 23.59 -4.17 -28.05
CA ALA A 807 24.01 -4.15 -29.44
C ALA A 807 25.50 -4.48 -29.55
N GLY A 808 25.80 -5.53 -30.31
CA GLY A 808 27.15 -5.92 -30.68
C GLY A 808 27.12 -6.80 -31.91
N THR A 809 27.50 -6.27 -33.07
CA THR A 809 27.90 -7.10 -34.21
C THR A 809 29.16 -7.87 -33.80
N PRO A 810 29.18 -9.21 -33.83
CA PRO A 810 30.38 -9.99 -33.53
C PRO A 810 31.54 -9.55 -34.41
N SER A 811 32.70 -9.24 -33.81
CA SER A 811 33.92 -8.99 -34.58
C SER A 811 34.41 -10.29 -35.20
N ALA A 812 34.54 -10.32 -36.52
CA ALA A 812 35.15 -11.44 -37.23
C ALA A 812 36.66 -11.48 -36.93
N HIS A 813 37.07 -12.56 -36.28
CA HIS A 813 38.42 -13.06 -36.01
C HIS A 813 39.12 -12.61 -34.70
N PRO A 814 39.46 -13.59 -33.83
CA PRO A 814 40.16 -13.39 -32.57
C PRO A 814 41.68 -13.40 -32.74
N THR A 815 42.43 -12.89 -31.76
CA THR A 815 43.77 -13.42 -31.47
C THR A 815 44.04 -13.43 -29.96
N ILE A 816 44.52 -14.58 -29.55
CA ILE A 816 44.71 -15.15 -28.21
C ILE A 816 45.83 -14.45 -27.43
N ASP A 817 45.65 -14.31 -26.11
CA ASP A 817 46.73 -14.50 -25.14
C ASP A 817 46.34 -15.65 -24.19
N VAL A 818 46.96 -16.80 -24.40
CA VAL A 818 46.95 -17.97 -23.52
C VAL A 818 48.41 -18.34 -23.33
N ASP A 819 48.84 -18.44 -22.09
CA ASP A 819 49.70 -19.55 -21.67
C ASP A 819 49.27 -19.94 -20.25
N ASN A 820 48.62 -21.09 -20.01
CA ASN A 820 49.13 -22.46 -19.91
C ASN A 820 50.23 -22.65 -18.84
N SER A 821 49.85 -23.26 -17.72
CA SER A 821 50.62 -24.38 -17.18
C SER A 821 49.66 -25.39 -16.54
N ALA A 822 49.95 -26.67 -16.77
CA ALA A 822 49.05 -27.81 -16.55
C ALA A 822 48.79 -28.16 -15.07
N GLY A 823 47.54 -28.47 -14.74
CA GLY A 823 47.15 -29.13 -13.48
C GLY A 823 45.63 -29.11 -13.28
N ALA A 824 45.01 -30.28 -13.18
CA ALA A 824 43.56 -30.46 -13.18
C ALA A 824 42.90 -30.00 -11.87
N PHE A 825 42.05 -28.95 -11.96
CA PHE A 825 41.01 -28.55 -10.99
C PHE A 825 39.95 -27.74 -11.76
N ASP A 826 38.65 -27.89 -11.45
CA ASP A 826 37.57 -27.20 -12.18
C ASP A 826 37.65 -25.67 -12.01
N ALA A 827 37.86 -24.97 -13.13
CA ALA A 827 38.22 -23.54 -13.20
C ALA A 827 37.02 -22.64 -13.47
N ALA A 828 35.86 -23.01 -12.92
CA ALA A 828 34.56 -22.47 -13.26
C ALA A 828 33.77 -22.06 -12.02
N ALA A 829 33.13 -20.90 -12.06
CA ALA A 829 32.19 -20.44 -11.04
C ALA A 829 30.80 -20.28 -11.67
N ASP A 830 29.79 -20.92 -11.08
CA ASP A 830 28.41 -20.79 -11.54
C ASP A 830 27.85 -19.39 -11.20
N ILE A 831 27.11 -18.84 -12.14
CA ILE A 831 26.32 -17.62 -12.05
C ILE A 831 24.86 -18.05 -12.00
N ASN A 832 24.20 -17.78 -10.88
CA ASN A 832 22.79 -18.03 -10.65
C ASN A 832 22.14 -16.78 -10.03
N TRP A 833 20.81 -16.78 -9.87
CA TRP A 833 20.05 -15.58 -9.48
C TRP A 833 20.49 -14.95 -8.15
N ILE A 834 20.93 -15.75 -7.18
CA ILE A 834 21.48 -15.23 -5.92
C ILE A 834 22.93 -14.78 -6.07
N SER A 835 23.71 -15.35 -6.98
CA SER A 835 25.16 -15.13 -7.05
C SER A 835 25.59 -14.24 -8.22
N SER A 836 26.04 -13.03 -7.92
CA SER A 836 26.75 -12.14 -8.85
C SER A 836 28.26 -12.20 -8.63
N ARG A 837 29.04 -12.01 -9.70
CA ARG A 837 30.51 -11.95 -9.67
C ARG A 837 31.00 -10.60 -10.16
N MET A 838 32.01 -10.03 -9.54
CA MET A 838 32.61 -8.78 -10.00
C MET A 838 34.12 -8.87 -10.01
N GLN A 839 34.75 -8.34 -11.06
CA GLN A 839 36.20 -8.11 -11.09
C GLN A 839 36.47 -6.61 -11.26
N THR A 840 37.18 -6.01 -10.30
CA THR A 840 37.60 -4.62 -10.45
C THR A 840 38.74 -4.50 -11.47
N PHE A 841 38.74 -3.43 -12.26
CA PHE A 841 39.77 -3.10 -13.26
C PHE A 841 39.97 -1.57 -13.40
N ARG A 842 41.02 -1.16 -14.11
CA ARG A 842 41.27 0.23 -14.52
C ARG A 842 41.39 0.29 -16.03
N VAL A 843 40.94 1.40 -16.62
CA VAL A 843 41.12 1.65 -18.05
C VAL A 843 42.44 2.38 -18.30
N SER A 844 43.15 1.99 -19.35
CA SER A 844 44.40 2.64 -19.78
C SER A 844 44.17 3.91 -20.60
N THR A 845 42.93 4.13 -21.08
CA THR A 845 42.53 5.30 -21.87
C THR A 845 41.15 5.78 -21.43
N SER A 846 40.71 6.95 -21.91
CA SER A 846 39.35 7.45 -21.62
C SER A 846 38.22 6.75 -22.38
N ARG A 847 38.49 5.57 -22.95
CA ARG A 847 37.56 4.82 -23.80
C ARG A 847 37.63 3.32 -23.55
N LEU A 848 36.47 2.67 -23.56
CA LEU A 848 36.32 1.21 -23.45
C LEU A 848 35.40 0.73 -24.57
N ALA A 849 35.98 0.08 -25.57
CA ALA A 849 35.28 -0.30 -26.80
C ALA A 849 34.63 -1.68 -26.71
N GLN A 850 35.30 -2.65 -26.10
CA GLN A 850 34.86 -4.05 -26.03
C GLN A 850 35.38 -4.73 -24.75
N ILE A 851 34.65 -5.75 -24.31
CA ILE A 851 35.02 -6.69 -23.25
C ILE A 851 34.75 -8.09 -23.77
N ASP A 852 35.74 -8.98 -23.73
CA ASP A 852 35.53 -10.42 -23.94
C ASP A 852 35.57 -11.14 -22.61
N LEU A 853 34.59 -11.99 -22.33
CA LEU A 853 34.47 -12.78 -21.11
C LEU A 853 34.38 -14.25 -21.48
N TRP A 854 35.15 -15.11 -20.81
CA TRP A 854 34.96 -16.56 -20.97
C TRP A 854 33.78 -17.05 -20.13
N ALA A 855 32.79 -17.65 -20.78
CA ALA A 855 31.59 -18.19 -20.15
C ALA A 855 31.17 -19.55 -20.76
N TYR A 856 30.46 -20.35 -19.97
CA TYR A 856 29.78 -21.58 -20.40
C TYR A 856 28.35 -21.62 -19.86
N LYS A 857 27.56 -22.58 -20.32
CA LYS A 857 26.24 -22.87 -19.76
C LYS A 857 26.07 -24.35 -19.44
N THR A 858 25.18 -24.67 -18.51
CA THR A 858 24.67 -26.02 -18.28
C THR A 858 23.17 -26.04 -18.56
N GLY A 859 22.70 -27.07 -19.26
CA GLY A 859 21.29 -27.12 -19.69
C GLY A 859 20.91 -25.91 -20.55
N ASP A 860 19.70 -25.39 -20.33
CA ASP A 860 19.21 -24.17 -20.97
C ASP A 860 18.85 -23.12 -19.90
N PRO A 861 19.83 -22.31 -19.45
CA PRO A 861 19.60 -21.31 -18.42
C PRO A 861 18.44 -20.40 -18.77
N GLN A 862 17.61 -20.08 -17.78
CA GLN A 862 16.56 -19.08 -17.93
C GLN A 862 17.20 -17.68 -17.97
N GLY A 863 16.80 -16.86 -18.94
CA GLY A 863 17.30 -15.48 -19.16
C GLY A 863 18.72 -15.34 -19.72
N CYS A 864 19.15 -14.11 -19.98
CA CYS A 864 20.48 -13.80 -20.54
C CYS A 864 21.60 -13.87 -19.49
N LEU A 865 22.84 -14.08 -19.95
CA LEU A 865 24.03 -13.74 -19.17
C LEU A 865 24.29 -12.23 -19.28
N TYR A 866 24.31 -11.54 -18.15
CA TYR A 866 24.53 -10.09 -18.09
C TYR A 866 25.94 -9.75 -17.65
N VAL A 867 26.43 -8.61 -18.15
CA VAL A 867 27.70 -7.99 -17.77
C VAL A 867 27.51 -6.49 -17.61
N ARG A 868 27.96 -5.90 -16.49
CA ARG A 868 27.93 -4.45 -16.28
C ARG A 868 29.32 -3.87 -16.09
N VAL A 869 29.50 -2.63 -16.54
CA VAL A 869 30.65 -1.80 -16.19
C VAL A 869 30.20 -0.77 -15.17
N VAL A 870 30.71 -0.85 -13.94
CA VAL A 870 30.36 0.03 -12.83
C VAL A 870 31.55 0.94 -12.54
N LYS A 871 31.34 2.26 -12.46
CA LYS A 871 32.35 3.18 -11.93
C LYS A 871 32.27 3.18 -10.41
N ILE A 872 33.24 2.56 -9.75
CA ILE A 872 33.27 2.42 -8.29
C ILE A 872 33.42 3.82 -7.67
N THR A 873 32.40 4.26 -6.92
CA THR A 873 32.39 5.53 -6.19
C THR A 873 32.59 5.34 -4.70
N ASP A 874 32.24 4.16 -4.18
CA ASP A 874 32.54 3.74 -2.82
C ASP A 874 33.45 2.51 -2.86
N ALA A 875 34.70 2.71 -2.46
CA ALA A 875 35.70 1.66 -2.45
C ALA A 875 35.49 0.64 -1.32
N ALA A 876 34.73 0.97 -0.27
CA ALA A 876 34.49 0.08 0.86
C ALA A 876 33.39 -0.95 0.56
N THR A 877 32.34 -0.52 -0.15
CA THR A 877 31.21 -1.39 -0.52
C THR A 877 31.31 -1.93 -1.94
N HIS A 878 32.29 -1.47 -2.72
CA HIS A 878 32.43 -1.76 -4.15
C HIS A 878 31.20 -1.37 -4.99
N ARG A 879 30.44 -0.39 -4.49
CA ARG A 879 29.29 0.18 -5.19
C ARG A 879 29.69 1.40 -6.02
N GLY A 880 28.89 1.70 -7.02
CA GLY A 880 29.23 2.71 -7.99
C GLY A 880 28.13 3.03 -8.99
N THR A 881 28.40 4.00 -9.86
CA THR A 881 27.51 4.34 -10.96
C THR A 881 27.67 3.33 -12.08
N THR A 882 26.62 2.58 -12.42
CA THR A 882 26.60 1.73 -13.62
C THR A 882 26.74 2.59 -14.86
N LEU A 883 27.76 2.31 -15.67
CA LEU A 883 28.04 3.01 -16.92
C LEU A 883 27.55 2.24 -18.14
N PHE A 884 27.48 0.92 -18.05
CA PHE A 884 27.07 0.03 -19.14
C PHE A 884 26.47 -1.26 -18.58
N THR A 885 25.49 -1.80 -19.31
CA THR A 885 24.97 -3.15 -19.16
C THR A 885 24.97 -3.82 -20.53
N GLY A 886 25.51 -5.03 -20.60
CA GLY A 886 25.51 -5.91 -21.75
C GLY A 886 24.82 -7.22 -21.39
N ALA A 887 24.23 -7.88 -22.38
CA ALA A 887 23.50 -9.13 -22.21
C ALA A 887 23.67 -10.01 -23.44
N VAL A 888 23.72 -11.32 -23.22
CA VAL A 888 23.81 -12.33 -24.29
C VAL A 888 22.86 -13.50 -24.01
N PRO A 889 22.10 -13.98 -25.01
CA PRO A 889 21.12 -15.03 -24.81
C PRO A 889 21.79 -16.39 -24.53
N PRO A 890 21.05 -17.36 -23.95
CA PRO A 890 21.54 -18.72 -23.74
C PRO A 890 22.09 -19.38 -25.02
N SER A 891 21.57 -19.03 -26.19
CA SER A 891 22.01 -19.53 -27.49
C SER A 891 23.41 -19.03 -27.91
N ALA A 892 23.88 -17.93 -27.33
CA ALA A 892 25.20 -17.36 -27.59
C ALA A 892 26.29 -17.92 -26.65
N VAL A 893 25.90 -18.69 -25.62
CA VAL A 893 26.83 -19.29 -24.66
C VAL A 893 26.91 -20.79 -24.88
N SER A 894 28.13 -21.30 -25.07
CA SER A 894 28.40 -22.70 -25.37
C SER A 894 28.37 -23.57 -24.10
N GLU A 895 27.84 -24.78 -24.19
CA GLU A 895 27.95 -25.78 -23.11
C GLU A 895 29.39 -26.21 -22.84
N SER A 896 30.26 -26.14 -23.86
CA SER A 896 31.70 -26.46 -23.73
C SER A 896 32.55 -25.28 -23.26
N GLY A 897 31.92 -24.12 -23.06
CA GLY A 897 32.59 -22.86 -22.74
C GLY A 897 33.33 -22.19 -23.90
N GLY A 898 33.40 -20.86 -23.86
CA GLY A 898 34.00 -20.03 -24.91
C GLY A 898 34.00 -18.56 -24.55
N LEU A 899 34.63 -17.73 -25.39
CA LEU A 899 34.57 -16.28 -25.23
C LEU A 899 33.24 -15.73 -25.74
N VAL A 900 32.64 -14.86 -24.95
CA VAL A 900 31.47 -14.06 -25.28
C VAL A 900 31.85 -12.59 -25.23
N SER A 901 31.49 -11.83 -26.25
CA SER A 901 31.90 -10.45 -26.44
C SER A 901 30.78 -9.47 -26.09
N PHE A 902 31.14 -8.43 -25.35
CA PHE A 902 30.31 -7.28 -24.98
C PHE A 902 30.95 -6.01 -25.52
N PHE A 903 30.15 -5.01 -25.91
CA PHE A 903 30.64 -3.81 -26.59
C PHE A 903 30.20 -2.52 -25.89
N PRO A 904 30.86 -2.11 -24.79
CA PRO A 904 30.40 -1.00 -23.96
C PRO A 904 30.38 0.37 -24.65
N GLY A 905 31.25 0.58 -25.64
CA GLY A 905 31.32 1.85 -26.38
C GLY A 905 31.55 3.11 -25.52
N LEU A 906 32.06 2.96 -24.30
CA LEU A 906 32.15 4.05 -23.31
C LEU A 906 33.24 5.05 -23.67
N THR A 907 32.96 6.34 -23.43
CA THR A 907 33.91 7.45 -23.60
C THR A 907 33.94 8.35 -22.36
N GLY A 908 34.97 9.17 -22.22
CA GLY A 908 35.10 10.09 -21.08
C GLY A 908 35.46 9.40 -19.76
N LEU A 909 35.93 8.15 -19.81
CA LEU A 909 36.35 7.41 -18.63
C LEU A 909 37.61 8.07 -18.03
N ASP A 910 37.69 8.13 -16.70
CA ASP A 910 38.89 8.57 -15.97
C ASP A 910 39.84 7.38 -15.80
N PRO A 911 41.07 7.40 -16.36
CA PRO A 911 42.08 6.36 -16.16
C PRO A 911 42.55 6.22 -14.70
N ARG A 912 42.26 7.21 -13.84
CA ARG A 912 42.58 7.17 -12.41
C ARG A 912 41.49 6.54 -11.55
N ALA A 913 40.27 6.36 -12.08
CA ALA A 913 39.17 5.73 -11.37
C ALA A 913 39.25 4.19 -11.45
N THR A 914 38.62 3.52 -10.47
CA THR A 914 38.43 2.07 -10.46
C THR A 914 37.06 1.75 -11.03
N TYR A 915 37.00 0.74 -11.90
CA TYR A 915 35.75 0.23 -12.47
C TYR A 915 35.54 -1.21 -12.00
N GLY A 916 34.30 -1.67 -11.93
CA GLY A 916 33.92 -3.05 -11.71
C GLY A 916 33.34 -3.66 -12.99
N LEU A 917 33.71 -4.90 -13.29
CA LEU A 917 33.02 -5.74 -14.26
C LEU A 917 32.12 -6.70 -13.50
N GLU A 918 30.84 -6.39 -13.38
CA GLU A 918 29.84 -7.23 -12.72
C GLU A 918 29.24 -8.23 -13.71
N ILE A 919 28.99 -9.47 -13.31
CA ILE A 919 28.46 -10.57 -14.12
C ILE A 919 27.35 -11.24 -13.31
N LEU A 920 26.18 -11.38 -13.93
CA LEU A 920 24.98 -11.85 -13.25
C LEU A 920 24.01 -12.55 -14.21
N ASN A 921 23.14 -13.38 -13.67
CA ASN A 921 21.94 -13.87 -14.35
C ASN A 921 20.77 -13.77 -13.37
N PRO A 922 19.88 -12.76 -13.49
CA PRO A 922 18.81 -12.55 -12.54
C PRO A 922 17.64 -13.55 -12.70
N TYR A 923 17.67 -14.45 -13.70
CA TYR A 923 16.53 -15.31 -14.07
C TYR A 923 16.74 -16.81 -13.81
N SER A 924 17.93 -17.27 -13.42
CA SER A 924 18.20 -18.71 -13.21
C SER A 924 17.52 -19.27 -11.97
N ILE A 925 16.63 -20.25 -12.11
CA ILE A 925 16.10 -21.07 -11.00
C ILE A 925 17.09 -22.20 -10.69
N PRO A 926 17.46 -22.44 -9.40
CA PRO A 926 18.35 -23.55 -9.05
C PRO A 926 17.87 -24.90 -9.61
N GLY A 927 18.69 -25.54 -10.44
CA GLY A 927 18.41 -26.85 -11.04
C GLY A 927 17.79 -26.84 -12.44
N ALA A 928 17.52 -25.66 -13.04
CA ALA A 928 16.99 -25.51 -14.41
C ALA A 928 18.06 -25.20 -15.48
N GLY A 929 19.34 -25.11 -15.09
CA GLY A 929 20.47 -24.73 -15.94
C GLY A 929 21.08 -23.40 -15.51
N ASP A 930 22.42 -23.32 -15.51
CA ASP A 930 23.19 -22.18 -14.99
C ASP A 930 24.24 -21.72 -16.00
N TYR A 931 24.56 -20.42 -15.99
CA TYR A 931 25.79 -19.93 -16.63
C TYR A 931 26.97 -20.18 -15.71
N GLY A 932 28.17 -20.27 -16.25
CA GLY A 932 29.37 -20.15 -15.43
C GLY A 932 30.47 -19.39 -16.14
N VAL A 933 31.41 -18.87 -15.36
CA VAL A 933 32.53 -18.05 -15.82
C VAL A 933 33.86 -18.67 -15.42
N GLY A 934 34.86 -18.45 -16.26
CA GLY A 934 36.19 -19.00 -16.04
C GLY A 934 37.05 -18.08 -15.17
N TYR A 935 37.80 -18.64 -14.21
CA TYR A 935 38.78 -17.91 -13.40
C TYR A 935 40.21 -18.46 -13.55
N SER A 936 41.20 -17.72 -13.02
CA SER A 936 42.63 -18.08 -13.03
C SER A 936 43.29 -17.82 -11.69
N ASP A 937 44.06 -18.79 -11.20
CA ASP A 937 44.76 -18.73 -9.91
C ASP A 937 46.26 -18.35 -10.03
N ASP A 938 46.64 -17.67 -11.11
CA ASP A 938 48.05 -17.43 -11.46
C ASP A 938 48.65 -16.29 -10.62
N ALA A 939 49.54 -16.65 -9.70
CA ALA A 939 50.26 -15.71 -8.83
C ALA A 939 51.18 -14.72 -9.58
N ALA A 940 51.52 -14.98 -10.85
CA ALA A 940 52.28 -14.06 -11.72
C ALA A 940 51.43 -12.94 -12.31
N LYS A 941 50.10 -12.99 -12.13
CA LYS A 941 49.14 -11.92 -12.42
C LYS A 941 48.69 -11.31 -11.09
N PRO A 942 49.53 -10.52 -10.41
CA PRO A 942 49.32 -10.24 -9.00
C PRO A 942 48.01 -9.46 -8.82
N ALA A 943 47.18 -9.93 -7.89
CA ALA A 943 46.03 -9.25 -7.29
C ALA A 943 46.40 -7.93 -6.57
N ALA A 944 47.48 -7.26 -6.98
CA ALA A 944 47.91 -5.98 -6.45
C ALA A 944 47.03 -4.88 -7.05
N GLY A 945 45.83 -4.72 -6.48
CA GLY A 945 44.88 -3.65 -6.81
C GLY A 945 43.65 -4.09 -7.62
N PHE A 946 43.51 -5.38 -7.93
CA PHE A 946 42.37 -5.96 -8.64
C PHE A 946 41.87 -7.18 -7.85
N GLY A 947 40.61 -7.16 -7.42
CA GLY A 947 39.98 -8.25 -6.67
C GLY A 947 38.75 -8.80 -7.36
N GLU A 948 38.59 -10.12 -7.33
CA GLU A 948 37.30 -10.76 -7.59
C GLU A 948 36.45 -10.69 -6.31
N TYR A 949 35.21 -10.22 -6.47
CA TYR A 949 34.21 -10.14 -5.42
C TYR A 949 33.01 -10.98 -5.83
N SER A 950 32.32 -11.53 -4.85
CA SER A 950 31.05 -12.21 -5.04
C SER A 950 29.97 -11.56 -4.18
N SER A 951 28.74 -11.61 -4.66
CA SER A 951 27.56 -11.15 -3.94
C SER A 951 26.52 -12.25 -4.04
N THR A 952 25.97 -12.66 -2.89
CA THR A 952 24.88 -13.65 -2.79
C THR A 952 23.50 -13.00 -2.74
N ASP A 953 23.44 -11.68 -2.95
CA ASP A 953 22.25 -10.84 -2.96
C ASP A 953 22.18 -10.00 -4.26
N ASN A 954 22.69 -10.56 -5.36
CA ASN A 954 22.60 -9.98 -6.71
C ASN A 954 23.14 -8.53 -6.85
N GLY A 955 24.31 -8.28 -6.28
CA GLY A 955 25.06 -7.02 -6.34
C GLY A 955 24.87 -6.08 -5.14
N GLY A 956 24.05 -6.45 -4.16
CA GLY A 956 23.80 -5.67 -2.95
C GLY A 956 25.01 -5.58 -2.02
N THR A 957 25.59 -6.70 -1.64
CA THR A 957 26.66 -6.83 -0.66
C THR A 957 27.81 -7.62 -1.26
N TRP A 958 28.96 -6.97 -1.41
CA TRP A 958 30.14 -7.58 -2.00
C TRP A 958 31.05 -8.17 -0.93
N SER A 959 31.33 -9.48 -1.05
CA SER A 959 32.32 -10.21 -0.26
C SER A 959 33.58 -10.45 -1.09
N GLY A 960 34.75 -10.15 -0.53
CA GLY A 960 36.04 -10.29 -1.22
C GLY A 960 37.09 -9.30 -0.72
N PRO A 961 38.24 -9.15 -1.41
CA PRO A 961 38.59 -9.87 -2.64
C PRO A 961 39.01 -11.32 -2.36
N GLU A 962 38.70 -12.25 -3.27
CA GLU A 962 39.27 -13.61 -3.24
C GLU A 962 40.78 -13.53 -3.55
N PRO A 963 41.69 -13.76 -2.58
CA PRO A 963 43.08 -13.27 -2.65
C PRO A 963 44.03 -14.03 -3.61
N ALA A 964 43.49 -14.82 -4.53
CA ALA A 964 44.27 -15.59 -5.50
C ALA A 964 43.50 -15.88 -6.80
N ARG A 965 42.38 -15.19 -7.08
CA ARG A 965 41.52 -15.48 -8.23
C ARG A 965 41.30 -14.26 -9.10
N SER A 966 41.23 -14.46 -10.40
CA SER A 966 40.87 -13.42 -11.37
C SER A 966 40.01 -14.00 -12.48
N LEU A 967 38.93 -13.30 -12.81
CA LEU A 967 38.07 -13.66 -13.93
C LEU A 967 38.84 -13.64 -15.26
N ARG A 968 38.51 -14.56 -16.17
CA ARG A 968 39.08 -14.61 -17.53
C ARG A 968 38.32 -13.66 -18.45
N PHE A 969 38.77 -12.42 -18.51
CA PHE A 969 38.23 -11.41 -19.42
C PHE A 969 39.32 -10.49 -20.00
N THR A 970 39.02 -9.85 -21.12
CA THR A 970 39.90 -8.89 -21.82
C THR A 970 39.14 -7.62 -22.13
N THR A 971 39.72 -6.45 -21.86
CA THR A 971 39.16 -5.14 -22.26
C THR A 971 39.92 -4.55 -23.43
N TYR A 972 39.22 -3.90 -24.36
CA TYR A 972 39.83 -3.26 -25.54
C TYR A 972 39.54 -1.75 -25.58
N THR A 973 40.54 -0.97 -26.02
CA THR A 973 40.43 0.49 -26.20
C THR A 973 40.50 0.88 -27.68
N ALA A 974 39.72 1.87 -28.13
CA ALA A 974 39.70 2.30 -29.54
C ALA A 974 39.89 3.82 -29.74
N ARG A 975 40.52 4.24 -30.86
CA ARG A 975 40.66 5.66 -31.27
C ARG A 975 39.37 6.27 -31.84
N THR A 976 38.40 5.44 -32.18
CA THR A 976 37.05 5.80 -32.61
C THR A 976 36.15 4.63 -32.23
N ILE A 977 35.02 4.92 -31.59
CA ILE A 977 34.00 3.92 -31.26
C ILE A 977 32.94 4.08 -32.34
N ALA A 978 32.64 3.01 -33.08
CA ALA A 978 31.50 3.00 -33.99
C ALA A 978 30.24 3.24 -33.16
N LYS A 979 29.34 4.13 -33.62
CA LYS A 979 28.04 4.26 -32.95
C LYS A 979 27.37 2.90 -32.94
N GLN A 980 27.01 2.45 -31.73
CA GLN A 980 26.20 1.27 -31.53
C GLN A 980 24.88 1.47 -32.29
N ASP A 981 24.46 0.46 -33.05
CA ASP A 981 23.13 0.45 -33.64
C ASP A 981 22.13 0.20 -32.50
N PRO A 982 21.32 1.18 -32.09
CA PRO A 982 20.32 0.97 -31.03
C PRO A 982 19.25 -0.04 -31.45
N ASP A 983 19.22 -0.46 -32.72
CA ASP A 983 18.25 -1.38 -33.30
C ASP A 983 18.76 -2.83 -33.44
N ALA A 984 19.99 -3.14 -33.01
CA ALA A 984 20.50 -4.51 -33.14
C ALA A 984 19.67 -5.51 -32.33
N GLY A 985 19.17 -6.56 -32.97
CA GLY A 985 18.32 -7.59 -32.35
C GLY A 985 16.81 -7.38 -32.56
N PHE A 986 16.39 -6.23 -33.07
CA PHE A 986 15.00 -5.99 -33.45
C PHE A 986 14.75 -6.35 -34.93
N ALA A 987 13.75 -7.20 -35.18
CA ALA A 987 13.29 -7.57 -36.51
C ALA A 987 11.96 -6.86 -36.84
N PRO A 988 11.53 -6.77 -38.11
CA PRO A 988 10.19 -6.29 -38.44
C PRO A 988 9.12 -7.09 -37.69
N LEU A 989 8.19 -6.39 -37.04
CA LEU A 989 7.11 -6.99 -36.26
C LEU A 989 6.22 -7.88 -37.13
N ALA A 990 5.94 -9.11 -36.67
CA ALA A 990 5.00 -9.99 -37.35
C ALA A 990 3.55 -9.50 -37.15
N VAL A 991 2.85 -9.32 -38.25
CA VAL A 991 1.41 -8.97 -38.26
C VAL A 991 0.64 -10.06 -38.99
N THR A 992 -0.31 -10.68 -38.29
CA THR A 992 -1.18 -11.74 -38.82
C THR A 992 -2.63 -11.36 -38.56
N ASP A 993 -3.47 -11.39 -39.60
CA ASP A 993 -4.89 -11.02 -39.52
C ASP A 993 -5.16 -9.62 -38.90
N GLY A 994 -4.27 -8.66 -39.15
CA GLY A 994 -4.38 -7.30 -38.62
C GLY A 994 -3.96 -7.15 -37.16
N LEU A 995 -3.33 -8.17 -36.58
CA LEU A 995 -2.87 -8.18 -35.20
C LEU A 995 -1.35 -8.32 -35.12
N ALA A 996 -0.72 -7.45 -34.34
CA ALA A 996 0.68 -7.55 -33.99
C ALA A 996 0.90 -8.65 -32.94
N GLY A 997 1.93 -9.48 -33.08
CA GLY A 997 2.30 -10.41 -32.02
C GLY A 997 3.74 -10.89 -32.15
N SER A 998 4.37 -11.13 -31.01
CA SER A 998 5.73 -11.67 -30.98
C SER A 998 5.75 -13.16 -31.29
N THR A 999 6.78 -13.63 -32.00
CA THR A 999 7.06 -15.05 -32.20
C THR A 999 8.21 -15.51 -31.28
N GLY A 1000 7.87 -15.94 -30.06
CA GLY A 1000 8.81 -16.62 -29.14
C GLY A 1000 9.48 -15.73 -28.09
N GLY A 1001 9.93 -16.36 -26.99
CA GLY A 1001 10.81 -15.80 -25.96
C GLY A 1001 10.14 -15.38 -24.64
N TRP A 1002 10.97 -15.24 -23.59
CA TRP A 1002 10.53 -15.03 -22.20
C TRP A 1002 9.86 -13.67 -22.01
N GLU A 1003 10.46 -12.58 -22.47
CA GLU A 1003 9.89 -11.22 -22.43
C GLU A 1003 10.02 -10.54 -23.80
N PRO A 1004 9.02 -10.67 -24.68
CA PRO A 1004 9.10 -10.03 -25.99
C PRO A 1004 8.88 -8.51 -25.87
N ALA A 1005 9.64 -7.74 -26.64
CA ALA A 1005 9.47 -6.29 -26.74
C ALA A 1005 8.96 -5.90 -28.12
N LEU A 1006 7.84 -5.19 -28.14
CA LEU A 1006 7.32 -4.52 -29.32
C LEU A 1006 7.72 -3.05 -29.24
N ARG A 1007 8.50 -2.59 -30.20
CA ARG A 1007 9.09 -1.25 -30.20
C ARG A 1007 8.54 -0.40 -31.34
N SER A 1008 8.17 0.83 -31.02
CA SER A 1008 7.60 1.77 -31.97
C SER A 1008 8.63 2.28 -32.99
N PRO A 1009 8.18 2.79 -34.14
CA PRO A 1009 8.99 3.65 -34.99
C PRO A 1009 9.53 4.87 -34.23
N SER A 1010 10.48 5.59 -34.84
CA SER A 1010 10.90 6.89 -34.33
C SER A 1010 9.75 7.90 -34.29
N LEU A 1011 9.60 8.54 -33.13
CA LEU A 1011 8.59 9.51 -32.79
C LEU A 1011 9.20 10.91 -32.59
N SER A 1012 8.34 11.91 -32.49
CA SER A 1012 8.70 13.29 -32.14
C SER A 1012 7.56 13.95 -31.39
N ILE A 1013 7.17 13.32 -30.28
CA ILE A 1013 5.97 13.70 -29.52
C ILE A 1013 6.38 14.52 -28.29
N PRO A 1014 5.81 15.72 -28.07
CA PRO A 1014 6.03 16.44 -26.84
C PRO A 1014 5.26 15.78 -25.69
N ALA A 1015 5.98 15.35 -24.64
CA ALA A 1015 5.38 14.69 -23.47
C ALA A 1015 4.32 15.57 -22.78
N ALA A 1016 4.53 16.88 -22.71
CA ALA A 1016 3.58 17.83 -22.12
C ALA A 1016 2.23 17.93 -22.86
N SER A 1017 2.15 17.43 -24.11
CA SER A 1017 0.93 17.39 -24.92
C SER A 1017 0.47 15.96 -25.19
N THR A 1018 0.87 14.99 -24.36
CA THR A 1018 0.43 13.59 -24.45
C THR A 1018 0.36 13.05 -23.05
N ARG A 1019 -0.86 12.78 -22.58
CA ARG A 1019 -1.12 12.33 -21.21
C ARG A 1019 -1.32 10.83 -21.16
N TYR A 1020 -2.09 10.27 -22.09
CA TYR A 1020 -2.48 8.87 -22.06
C TYR A 1020 -1.82 8.08 -23.19
N VAL A 1021 -1.44 6.84 -22.86
CA VAL A 1021 -1.18 5.79 -23.85
C VAL A 1021 -2.29 4.77 -23.74
N HIS A 1022 -2.99 4.52 -24.84
CA HIS A 1022 -3.99 3.48 -24.95
C HIS A 1022 -3.39 2.29 -25.68
N ILE A 1023 -3.55 1.10 -25.11
CA ILE A 1023 -3.08 -0.16 -25.68
C ILE A 1023 -4.24 -1.14 -25.66
N ARG A 1024 -4.60 -1.70 -26.81
CA ARG A 1024 -5.56 -2.81 -26.88
C ARG A 1024 -4.81 -4.10 -27.15
N MET A 1025 -4.83 -5.03 -26.21
CA MET A 1025 -4.12 -6.30 -26.37
C MET A 1025 -4.76 -7.47 -25.63
N SER A 1026 -4.42 -8.70 -26.05
CA SER A 1026 -4.84 -9.95 -25.44
C SER A 1026 -3.72 -10.60 -24.62
N ASN A 1027 -4.11 -11.45 -23.66
CA ASN A 1027 -3.20 -12.06 -22.70
C ASN A 1027 -3.54 -13.55 -22.45
N PRO A 1028 -3.49 -14.40 -23.50
CA PRO A 1028 -3.91 -15.80 -23.42
C PRO A 1028 -3.04 -16.67 -22.50
N ASP A 1029 -1.86 -16.20 -22.11
CA ASP A 1029 -0.92 -16.92 -21.24
C ASP A 1029 -1.01 -16.45 -19.78
N ASP A 1030 -2.03 -15.66 -19.44
CA ASP A 1030 -2.33 -15.19 -18.09
C ASP A 1030 -1.13 -14.50 -17.41
N ARG A 1031 -0.36 -13.71 -18.19
CA ARG A 1031 0.69 -12.85 -17.62
C ARG A 1031 0.04 -11.84 -16.68
N GLN A 1032 0.72 -11.50 -15.59
CA GLN A 1032 0.13 -10.60 -14.59
C GLN A 1032 0.32 -9.11 -14.94
N VAL A 1033 1.44 -8.77 -15.59
CA VAL A 1033 1.82 -7.36 -15.85
C VAL A 1033 2.47 -7.19 -17.22
N ALA A 1034 2.46 -5.95 -17.73
CA ALA A 1034 3.29 -5.51 -18.82
C ALA A 1034 3.97 -4.18 -18.49
N TYR A 1035 5.08 -3.90 -19.16
CA TYR A 1035 5.79 -2.63 -19.09
C TYR A 1035 5.52 -1.80 -20.34
N LEU A 1036 5.29 -0.51 -20.15
CA LEU A 1036 5.37 0.50 -21.19
C LEU A 1036 6.59 1.38 -20.93
N LEU A 1037 7.64 1.18 -21.73
CA LEU A 1037 8.91 1.90 -21.64
C LEU A 1037 9.03 2.95 -22.75
N PHE A 1038 9.88 3.95 -22.56
CA PHE A 1038 10.11 4.97 -23.58
C PHE A 1038 11.53 5.55 -23.59
N THR A 1039 11.86 6.23 -24.68
CA THR A 1039 13.09 7.03 -24.82
C THR A 1039 12.76 8.50 -25.05
N THR A 1040 13.72 9.38 -24.77
CA THR A 1040 13.56 10.82 -25.00
C THR A 1040 14.63 11.35 -25.94
N ALA A 1041 14.46 12.57 -26.45
CA ALA A 1041 15.50 13.22 -27.25
C ALA A 1041 16.78 13.51 -26.46
N ALA A 1042 16.69 13.63 -25.13
CA ALA A 1042 17.83 13.83 -24.24
C ALA A 1042 18.51 12.51 -23.86
N ASP A 1043 17.79 11.40 -23.96
CA ASP A 1043 18.26 10.08 -23.57
C ASP A 1043 17.64 9.00 -24.47
N ALA A 1044 18.48 8.50 -25.38
CA ALA A 1044 18.09 7.57 -26.44
C ALA A 1044 18.10 6.09 -26.01
N ALA A 1045 18.48 5.79 -24.76
CA ALA A 1045 18.39 4.44 -24.23
C ALA A 1045 17.02 4.22 -23.60
N PHE A 1046 16.42 3.05 -23.81
CA PHE A 1046 15.33 2.60 -22.93
C PHE A 1046 15.94 2.34 -21.56
N ASP A 1047 15.15 2.59 -20.52
CA ASP A 1047 15.54 2.11 -19.21
C ASP A 1047 15.54 0.59 -19.25
N GLN A 1048 16.73 0.03 -19.02
CA GLN A 1048 16.84 -1.38 -18.76
C GLN A 1048 16.48 -1.58 -17.29
N PRO A 1049 15.57 -2.50 -16.97
CA PRO A 1049 15.28 -2.90 -15.59
C PRO A 1049 16.53 -3.54 -14.94
N GLY A 1050 17.45 -2.71 -14.50
CA GLY A 1050 18.59 -3.10 -13.70
C GLY A 1050 18.11 -3.36 -12.28
N HIS A 1051 18.44 -4.54 -11.75
CA HIS A 1051 18.28 -4.99 -10.35
C HIS A 1051 17.12 -5.93 -10.04
N GLY A 1052 16.36 -6.44 -11.02
CA GLY A 1052 15.17 -7.24 -10.68
C GLY A 1052 14.08 -6.42 -9.96
N TRP A 1053 14.19 -5.10 -10.03
CA TRP A 1053 13.25 -4.10 -9.52
C TRP A 1053 12.96 -3.10 -10.65
N PRO A 1054 11.76 -2.49 -10.72
CA PRO A 1054 11.40 -1.64 -11.85
C PRO A 1054 12.18 -0.31 -11.87
N VAL A 1055 13.06 -0.15 -12.86
CA VAL A 1055 13.66 1.15 -13.28
C VAL A 1055 12.67 2.20 -13.84
N PRO A 1056 11.49 1.86 -14.42
CA PRO A 1056 10.58 2.88 -14.93
C PRO A 1056 10.01 3.85 -13.88
N GLU A 1057 10.17 3.50 -12.59
CA GLU A 1057 9.34 4.00 -11.49
C GLU A 1057 10.15 4.75 -10.42
N GLU A 1058 11.47 4.80 -10.59
CA GLU A 1058 12.37 5.63 -9.80
C GLU A 1058 12.24 7.11 -10.18
N SER A 1059 12.79 8.01 -9.34
CA SER A 1059 12.85 9.44 -9.63
C SER A 1059 13.63 9.72 -10.93
N GLY A 1060 12.90 9.83 -12.04
CA GLY A 1060 13.45 10.04 -13.38
C GLY A 1060 13.29 8.84 -14.34
N GLY A 1061 12.68 7.74 -13.91
CA GLY A 1061 12.43 6.55 -14.71
C GLY A 1061 11.55 6.81 -15.95
N LYS A 1062 11.86 6.08 -17.03
CA LYS A 1062 11.25 6.21 -18.36
C LYS A 1062 10.36 5.01 -18.71
N GLY A 1063 9.35 4.76 -17.88
CA GLY A 1063 8.24 3.90 -18.24
C GLY A 1063 7.27 3.67 -17.08
N VAL A 1064 6.46 2.63 -17.18
CA VAL A 1064 5.43 2.28 -16.20
C VAL A 1064 5.05 0.81 -16.33
N VAL A 1065 4.79 0.14 -15.21
CA VAL A 1065 4.14 -1.18 -15.15
C VAL A 1065 2.60 -1.03 -15.12
N PHE A 1066 1.88 -1.92 -15.80
CA PHE A 1066 0.42 -1.99 -15.75
C PHE A 1066 -0.06 -3.45 -15.70
N SER A 1067 -1.16 -3.69 -14.97
CA SER A 1067 -1.73 -5.02 -14.76
C SER A 1067 -2.43 -5.51 -16.02
N LEU A 1068 -2.30 -6.81 -16.30
CA LEU A 1068 -2.97 -7.45 -17.41
C LEU A 1068 -4.15 -8.27 -16.94
N VAL A 1069 -5.23 -8.19 -17.73
CA VAL A 1069 -6.39 -9.06 -17.58
C VAL A 1069 -6.03 -10.45 -18.09
N PRO A 1070 -6.21 -11.53 -17.30
CA PRO A 1070 -5.99 -12.90 -17.75
C PRO A 1070 -6.96 -13.32 -18.88
N GLY A 1071 -6.48 -14.16 -19.78
CA GLY A 1071 -7.30 -14.81 -20.81
C GLY A 1071 -7.13 -14.28 -22.25
N PRO A 1072 -7.72 -14.98 -23.22
CA PRO A 1072 -7.51 -14.73 -24.65
C PRO A 1072 -8.27 -13.52 -25.21
N GLY A 1073 -9.11 -12.87 -24.40
CA GLY A 1073 -9.88 -11.68 -24.79
C GLY A 1073 -9.01 -10.47 -25.06
N PHE A 1074 -9.49 -9.52 -25.87
CA PHE A 1074 -8.85 -8.22 -26.03
C PHE A 1074 -9.36 -7.26 -24.97
N HIS A 1075 -8.42 -6.58 -24.32
CA HIS A 1075 -8.70 -5.59 -23.29
C HIS A 1075 -8.07 -4.25 -23.66
N ASP A 1076 -8.79 -3.17 -23.37
CA ASP A 1076 -8.33 -1.80 -23.53
C ASP A 1076 -7.65 -1.35 -22.23
N TYR A 1077 -6.37 -1.00 -22.31
CA TYR A 1077 -5.56 -0.47 -21.22
C TYR A 1077 -5.31 1.02 -21.48
N THR A 1078 -5.70 1.88 -20.53
CA THR A 1078 -5.44 3.33 -20.59
C THR A 1078 -4.45 3.70 -19.51
N ILE A 1079 -3.24 4.08 -19.91
CA ILE A 1079 -2.12 4.35 -19.02
C ILE A 1079 -1.93 5.87 -18.93
N ASP A 1080 -2.11 6.44 -17.73
CA ASP A 1080 -1.84 7.86 -17.48
C ASP A 1080 -0.33 8.07 -17.25
N MET A 1081 0.33 8.69 -18.22
CA MET A 1081 1.76 8.98 -18.18
C MET A 1081 2.10 10.23 -17.36
N SER A 1082 1.11 10.99 -16.87
CA SER A 1082 1.37 12.23 -16.14
C SER A 1082 2.00 12.03 -14.76
N SER A 1083 1.80 10.85 -14.15
CA SER A 1083 2.46 10.43 -12.91
C SER A 1083 3.86 9.83 -13.14
N VAL A 1084 4.25 9.58 -14.39
CA VAL A 1084 5.55 8.99 -14.72
C VAL A 1084 6.65 10.06 -14.73
N ALA A 1085 7.58 9.99 -13.77
CA ALA A 1085 8.55 11.05 -13.48
C ALA A 1085 9.44 11.43 -14.69
N GLY A 1086 9.81 10.47 -15.53
CA GLY A 1086 10.63 10.68 -16.73
C GLY A 1086 9.84 11.11 -17.98
N TRP A 1087 8.51 11.17 -17.94
CA TRP A 1087 7.66 11.53 -19.10
C TRP A 1087 7.73 13.04 -19.39
N LYS A 1088 8.88 13.50 -19.88
CA LYS A 1088 9.23 14.91 -20.09
C LYS A 1088 9.95 15.09 -21.42
N GLY A 1089 9.91 16.31 -21.95
CA GLY A 1089 10.61 16.67 -23.18
C GLY A 1089 9.98 16.07 -24.43
N THR A 1090 10.80 15.56 -25.36
CA THR A 1090 10.34 14.93 -26.61
C THR A 1090 10.54 13.42 -26.54
N ILE A 1091 9.44 12.68 -26.58
CA ILE A 1091 9.42 11.22 -26.62
C ILE A 1091 9.83 10.75 -28.02
N ARG A 1092 10.77 9.80 -28.07
CA ARG A 1092 11.40 9.31 -29.29
C ARG A 1092 10.96 7.92 -29.67
N GLN A 1093 10.74 7.01 -28.73
CA GLN A 1093 10.22 5.68 -29.01
C GLN A 1093 9.43 5.18 -27.80
N LEU A 1094 8.48 4.29 -28.04
CA LEU A 1094 7.78 3.49 -27.04
C LEU A 1094 8.17 2.03 -27.19
N MET A 1095 8.09 1.28 -26.10
CA MET A 1095 8.27 -0.17 -26.08
C MET A 1095 7.24 -0.81 -25.15
N ILE A 1096 6.55 -1.82 -25.64
CA ILE A 1096 5.58 -2.62 -24.89
C ILE A 1096 6.23 -3.98 -24.63
N GLU A 1097 6.34 -4.36 -23.37
CA GLU A 1097 6.98 -5.59 -22.91
C GLU A 1097 6.05 -6.32 -21.92
N PRO A 1098 5.23 -7.29 -22.38
CA PRO A 1098 4.50 -8.17 -21.48
C PRO A 1098 5.50 -8.94 -20.62
N GLY A 1099 5.45 -8.79 -19.30
CA GLY A 1099 6.50 -9.25 -18.39
C GLY A 1099 6.13 -10.49 -17.57
N PHE A 1100 7.15 -11.21 -17.07
CA PHE A 1100 7.01 -12.36 -16.15
C PHE A 1100 7.49 -12.06 -14.72
N ARG A 1101 7.98 -10.84 -14.45
CA ARG A 1101 9.00 -10.55 -13.42
C ARG A 1101 8.65 -10.74 -11.93
N TRP A 1102 7.51 -11.32 -11.54
CA TRP A 1102 7.05 -11.35 -10.13
C TRP A 1102 6.43 -12.67 -9.65
N SER A 1103 6.88 -13.83 -10.13
CA SER A 1103 6.29 -15.13 -9.78
C SER A 1103 6.65 -15.73 -8.41
N TYR A 1104 7.25 -14.98 -7.47
CA TYR A 1104 7.66 -15.57 -6.17
C TYR A 1104 6.48 -16.10 -5.31
N ARG A 1105 5.23 -15.78 -5.66
CA ARG A 1105 4.01 -16.33 -5.01
C ARG A 1105 3.12 -17.21 -5.90
N THR A 1106 3.45 -17.46 -7.17
CA THR A 1106 2.61 -18.31 -8.03
C THR A 1106 3.21 -19.70 -8.20
N ASN A 1107 2.56 -20.71 -7.61
CA ASN A 1107 2.90 -22.14 -7.67
C ASN A 1107 2.69 -22.79 -9.08
N GLY A 1108 2.88 -22.06 -10.18
CA GLY A 1108 2.57 -22.53 -11.54
C GLY A 1108 3.68 -22.29 -12.56
N ASP A 1109 4.03 -23.35 -13.30
CA ASP A 1109 4.82 -23.30 -14.54
C ASP A 1109 4.03 -22.52 -15.62
N LEU A 1110 4.13 -21.18 -15.64
CA LEU A 1110 3.67 -20.42 -16.81
C LEU A 1110 4.64 -20.67 -17.97
N GLY A 1111 4.10 -20.88 -19.17
CA GLY A 1111 4.90 -21.21 -20.35
C GLY A 1111 5.94 -20.14 -20.71
N THR A 1112 7.09 -20.55 -21.23
CA THR A 1112 8.26 -19.70 -21.53
C THR A 1112 8.09 -18.76 -22.74
N THR A 1113 6.85 -18.55 -23.21
CA THR A 1113 6.52 -17.78 -24.43
C THR A 1113 5.23 -16.98 -24.25
N TRP A 1114 5.20 -15.73 -24.71
CA TRP A 1114 3.95 -14.97 -24.85
C TRP A 1114 3.32 -15.18 -26.22
N ASN A 1115 2.05 -15.60 -26.23
CA ASN A 1115 1.21 -15.82 -27.40
C ASN A 1115 0.18 -14.69 -27.62
N GLY A 1116 0.17 -13.67 -26.77
CA GLY A 1116 -0.75 -12.52 -26.88
C GLY A 1116 -0.56 -11.69 -28.14
N LYS A 1117 -1.56 -10.84 -28.40
CA LYS A 1117 -1.66 -9.99 -29.59
C LYS A 1117 -2.00 -8.54 -29.22
N VAL A 1118 -1.41 -7.58 -29.94
CA VAL A 1118 -1.75 -6.16 -29.85
C VAL A 1118 -2.56 -5.77 -31.09
N ASP A 1119 -3.73 -5.16 -30.86
CA ASP A 1119 -4.65 -4.70 -31.91
C ASP A 1119 -4.40 -3.23 -32.25
N ASP A 1120 -4.32 -2.37 -31.23
CA ASP A 1120 -4.00 -0.96 -31.45
C ASP A 1120 -3.22 -0.30 -30.31
N VAL A 1121 -2.43 0.72 -30.68
CA VAL A 1121 -1.71 1.60 -29.75
C VAL A 1121 -1.98 3.05 -30.14
N ARG A 1122 -2.36 3.89 -29.17
CA ARG A 1122 -2.66 5.31 -29.40
C ARG A 1122 -2.17 6.20 -28.29
N LEU A 1123 -2.01 7.47 -28.65
CA LEU A 1123 -1.56 8.52 -27.77
C LEU A 1123 -2.57 9.64 -27.74
N ASP A 1124 -2.95 10.06 -26.54
CA ASP A 1124 -4.01 11.02 -26.32
C ASP A 1124 -3.55 12.11 -25.33
N ASP A 1125 -3.96 13.35 -25.58
CA ASP A 1125 -3.57 14.51 -24.77
C ASP A 1125 -4.56 14.77 -23.62
N GLY A 1126 -5.64 13.97 -23.53
CA GLY A 1126 -6.73 14.16 -22.58
C GLY A 1126 -7.59 15.39 -22.88
N SER A 1127 -7.20 16.21 -23.85
CA SER A 1127 -7.92 17.44 -24.19
C SER A 1127 -9.14 17.12 -25.02
N VAL A 1128 -10.19 17.92 -24.83
CA VAL A 1128 -11.34 17.91 -25.72
C VAL A 1128 -11.29 19.12 -26.62
N ARG A 1129 -11.30 18.86 -27.93
CA ARG A 1129 -11.32 19.93 -28.92
C ARG A 1129 -12.78 20.22 -29.24
N ALA A 1130 -13.21 21.44 -28.92
CA ALA A 1130 -14.54 21.90 -29.25
C ALA A 1130 -14.85 21.64 -30.74
N ALA A 1131 -15.88 20.85 -31.01
CA ALA A 1131 -16.41 20.70 -32.36
C ALA A 1131 -16.94 22.07 -32.79
N ARG A 1132 -16.22 22.75 -33.71
CA ARG A 1132 -16.74 23.98 -34.31
C ARG A 1132 -17.97 23.60 -35.14
N ARG A 1133 -19.10 24.24 -34.84
CA ARG A 1133 -20.35 24.14 -35.61
C ARG A 1133 -20.14 24.57 -37.05
#